data_AF-A0A974UEM4-F1
#
_entry.id   AF-A0A974UEM4-F1
#
_cell.length_a   1.000
_cell.length_b   1.000
_cell.length_c   1.000
_cell.angle_alpha   90.00
_cell.angle_beta   90.00
_cell.angle_gamma   90.00
#
_symmetry.space_group_name_H-M   'P 1'
#
loop_
_entity.id
_entity.type
_entity.pdbx_description
1 polymer ?
#
loop_
_entity_poly.entity_id
_entity_poly.type
_entity_poly.pdbx_seq_one_letter_code
_entity_poly.pdbx_strand_id
1 'polypeptide(L)'
;MVFGNRRVSIILIMLMVFTTVPVSSYAAIDSDAGNDRAWFSDMPSDWSTVALSNAVSNDLLSGYNGFIMPNDYLTRAQMAAIMNKAFGATGLASLDQYQDVDINAWYYDDMQKAVYLDFFAGCDNELNPDSNITREEVFTVLAKAFKLSEGSEQALDAFIDKNSVSPWAKEATSSVVEAEYAVGSNGKLNPKQFITRAEFAQVMDNILKNYIKEPGTYTEDITGSLMINVPDVILKDIMIEGDLIIGDGVGDGEVTLDGVVVTGRTVIRGGGVNSIRIIGSSQVKNIVIARVDGRTRLYTEDGVEIGDVIVDGSDDVIIEGDVESINVIAPNVTVIIKNSKVKNICVQAEKSNVIIYERASVESITVEGNGVKISGDGDVSTVIANANNLYVTTHGTLLEAAEGTEGIKAGKKTVPAGTSKTVDSENKRRTSQDTFSTDVAYVQSMRARSFSVLYSSIARQPEAGMEILRAARELTGEAWNMSSEEVQMYRAYSFGALYEAIARQPEASDSLIAGAIKLTGEAGDLSSKNAQVYRVRSFSDLYSAISRQPVARDEIIDAAIKLTGGASNKSDAEVQAARVSSFSTLYMAIARYPVYSDMLEAIALELTGTAKEMVGAEVNAGVQAARASSFSTLYQAIGSNPATTGILKELAVRLTGPVGDMSSKEAQAARASSFSTLYTSIADAYPESSDELIDTAIALTGPVGDMSSKEAQIARVSGFSALYEAIANKPDASEMLKNVALELTGDASHMSDAGVQAARASSFSTLYTSIAAMYPDTSDELINTAIELTGVVGDMSSKEAQIARVSSFGALYEAIAYRPAASEMLIAAATQLTGEAGDMSSKEVQAARASSFSALYGAIITNPDASDALIAAAIALTGEAGDMSSKEVQAARAESFSALYYAIGENPSASDKLIGAAIALTGEYGDMSSKEVQAARALSFGELYMAIAKQPDENNRLVDTAIALTGEYGDMSSIEVQVARVTGLSDLYSAICREPRANLKLETAALTLTGEAGDMSDPKVQAARALSFSSVYEGIARQPEAIDKIVGAALKLTGEEGDMLLPAVFSSNKVISEFSLHQLDPSVIGTIDEDNKTIELIVPLGTKLTWLCAEFTNSEGSTVTVNGRTQSKWSRNDFTDPVEYTVSAEDRSTVTYTVSVLFEE
;
A
#
# COMPACT_ATOMS: atom_id res chain seq x y z
N MET A 1 35.19 43.21 31.12
CA MET A 1 34.97 43.11 32.58
C MET A 1 33.62 43.73 32.88
N VAL A 2 32.70 43.11 33.61
CA VAL A 2 32.72 41.80 34.31
C VAL A 2 31.46 41.00 33.93
N PHE A 3 31.58 39.69 33.71
CA PHE A 3 30.45 38.77 33.51
C PHE A 3 29.95 38.23 34.86
N GLY A 4 28.66 37.92 34.99
CA GLY A 4 28.14 37.22 36.18
C GLY A 4 26.63 36.96 36.19
N ASN A 5 26.26 35.69 36.00
CA ASN A 5 25.10 35.02 36.61
C ASN A 5 23.72 35.73 36.60
N ARG A 6 23.03 35.71 35.45
CA ARG A 6 21.55 35.75 35.39
C ARG A 6 20.87 34.39 35.12
N ARG A 7 21.59 33.41 34.55
CA ARG A 7 21.03 32.05 34.28
C ARG A 7 20.93 31.18 35.54
N VAL A 8 21.82 31.37 36.52
CA VAL A 8 21.87 30.56 37.77
C VAL A 8 20.62 30.75 38.63
N SER A 9 20.05 31.96 38.69
CA SER A 9 18.90 32.27 39.54
C SER A 9 17.58 31.64 39.08
N ILE A 10 17.43 31.34 37.78
CA ILE A 10 16.24 30.67 37.24
C ILE A 10 16.29 29.17 37.55
N ILE A 11 17.45 28.56 37.34
CA ILE A 11 17.71 27.14 37.67
C ILE A 11 17.48 26.86 39.16
N LEU A 12 17.92 27.77 40.05
CA LEU A 12 17.71 27.64 41.50
C LEU A 12 16.25 27.75 41.95
N ILE A 13 15.36 28.38 41.16
CA ILE A 13 13.93 28.47 41.50
C ILE A 13 13.21 27.18 41.11
N MET A 14 13.52 26.60 39.93
CA MET A 14 13.01 25.26 39.56
C MET A 14 13.45 24.18 40.56
N LEU A 15 14.71 24.20 40.99
CA LEU A 15 15.26 23.25 41.96
C LEU A 15 14.65 23.29 43.38
N MET A 16 13.90 24.34 43.73
CA MET A 16 13.26 24.45 45.05
C MET A 16 11.78 24.02 45.08
N VAL A 17 11.16 23.71 43.93
CA VAL A 17 9.76 23.26 43.87
C VAL A 17 9.63 21.73 43.95
N PHE A 18 10.67 20.99 43.57
CA PHE A 18 10.66 19.52 43.49
C PHE A 18 10.89 18.76 44.82
N THR A 19 11.00 19.43 45.96
CA THR A 19 11.53 18.81 47.21
C THR A 19 10.49 18.57 48.32
N THR A 20 9.19 18.59 48.03
CA THR A 20 8.12 18.44 49.06
C THR A 20 6.98 17.50 48.68
N VAL A 21 7.28 16.27 48.25
CA VAL A 21 6.33 15.14 48.27
C VAL A 21 6.97 13.97 49.04
N PRO A 22 6.28 13.26 49.97
CA PRO A 22 6.91 12.23 50.79
C PRO A 22 7.14 10.94 50.00
N VAL A 23 8.39 10.48 49.93
CA VAL A 23 8.72 9.16 49.38
C VAL A 23 8.42 8.08 50.41
N SER A 24 7.34 7.32 50.21
CA SER A 24 7.13 6.04 50.87
C SER A 24 7.96 4.97 50.16
N SER A 25 9.03 4.51 50.80
CA SER A 25 9.92 3.50 50.23
C SER A 25 9.24 2.13 50.11
N TYR A 26 9.25 1.56 48.91
CA TYR A 26 9.24 0.10 48.73
C TYR A 26 10.62 -0.36 48.25
N ALA A 27 11.06 -1.53 48.70
CA ALA A 27 12.36 -2.08 48.35
C ALA A 27 12.25 -3.08 47.21
N ALA A 28 13.26 -3.12 46.33
CA ALA A 28 13.42 -4.21 45.38
C ALA A 28 13.73 -5.53 46.12
N ILE A 29 13.21 -6.63 45.58
CA ILE A 29 13.62 -7.99 45.90
C ILE A 29 13.90 -8.68 44.56
N ASP A 30 15.08 -9.30 44.48
CA ASP A 30 15.52 -10.12 43.35
C ASP A 30 14.92 -11.53 43.43
N SER A 31 14.95 -12.24 42.31
CA SER A 31 14.56 -13.64 42.13
C SER A 31 15.10 -14.61 43.20
N ASP A 32 14.23 -15.51 43.69
CA ASP A 32 14.38 -16.97 43.50
C ASP A 32 13.12 -17.76 43.94
N ALA A 33 12.90 -18.92 43.31
CA ALA A 33 12.09 -20.08 43.71
C ALA A 33 10.79 -19.90 44.55
N GLY A 34 9.62 -19.89 43.89
CA GLY A 34 8.34 -20.10 44.58
C GLY A 34 7.11 -20.22 43.67
N ASN A 35 6.48 -21.41 43.66
CA ASN A 35 5.13 -21.62 43.11
C ASN A 35 4.11 -20.72 43.82
N ASP A 36 3.28 -19.98 43.06
CA ASP A 36 1.95 -19.56 43.51
C ASP A 36 0.95 -19.58 42.34
N ARG A 37 -0.17 -20.28 42.53
CA ARG A 37 -1.25 -20.45 41.54
C ARG A 37 -2.38 -19.48 41.85
N ALA A 38 -2.80 -18.66 40.88
CA ALA A 38 -3.99 -17.80 41.04
C ALA A 38 -4.87 -17.62 39.78
N TRP A 39 -4.59 -18.29 38.65
CA TRP A 39 -5.52 -18.32 37.51
C TRP A 39 -6.71 -19.25 37.80
N PHE A 40 -7.87 -18.64 38.04
CA PHE A 40 -9.19 -19.23 38.32
C PHE A 40 -9.25 -20.25 39.47
N SER A 41 -10.13 -20.01 40.44
CA SER A 41 -10.24 -20.80 41.68
C SER A 41 -10.76 -22.24 41.50
N ASP A 42 -11.24 -22.57 40.30
CA ASP A 42 -11.70 -23.88 39.84
C ASP A 42 -10.89 -24.43 38.65
N MET A 43 -9.76 -23.81 38.28
CA MET A 43 -8.90 -24.33 37.21
C MET A 43 -8.47 -25.77 37.55
N PRO A 44 -8.69 -26.75 36.66
CA PRO A 44 -8.35 -28.14 36.93
C PRO A 44 -6.84 -28.36 37.01
N SER A 45 -6.47 -29.58 37.39
CA SER A 45 -5.07 -30.05 37.42
C SER A 45 -5.00 -31.45 36.79
N ASP A 46 -5.72 -31.62 35.67
CA ASP A 46 -5.88 -32.84 34.88
C ASP A 46 -5.58 -32.60 33.38
N TRP A 47 -6.04 -33.51 32.50
CA TRP A 47 -5.86 -33.43 31.04
C TRP A 47 -6.28 -32.08 30.44
N SER A 48 -7.37 -31.49 30.93
CA SER A 48 -7.94 -30.27 30.36
C SER A 48 -7.15 -29.00 30.71
N THR A 49 -6.23 -29.07 31.67
CA THR A 49 -5.51 -27.90 32.20
C THR A 49 -4.72 -27.15 31.12
N VAL A 50 -4.05 -27.88 30.21
CA VAL A 50 -3.25 -27.26 29.15
C VAL A 50 -4.17 -26.58 28.14
N ALA A 51 -5.12 -27.32 27.55
CA ALA A 51 -6.05 -26.77 26.58
C ALA A 51 -6.91 -25.61 27.14
N LEU A 52 -7.35 -25.66 28.40
CA LEU A 52 -8.04 -24.55 29.05
C LEU A 52 -7.12 -23.35 29.29
N SER A 53 -5.86 -23.58 29.68
CA SER A 53 -4.87 -22.50 29.81
C SER A 53 -4.60 -21.87 28.44
N ASN A 54 -4.42 -22.67 27.40
CA ASN A 54 -4.21 -22.22 26.03
C ASN A 54 -5.44 -21.46 25.51
N ALA A 55 -6.66 -21.94 25.76
CA ALA A 55 -7.88 -21.23 25.38
C ALA A 55 -8.12 -19.93 26.18
N VAL A 56 -7.63 -19.84 27.41
CA VAL A 56 -7.62 -18.59 28.21
C VAL A 56 -6.55 -17.63 27.68
N SER A 57 -5.30 -18.08 27.53
CA SER A 57 -4.18 -17.27 26.99
C SER A 57 -4.42 -16.84 25.55
N ASN A 58 -5.25 -17.57 24.80
CA ASN A 58 -5.67 -17.20 23.46
C ASN A 58 -6.96 -16.36 23.40
N ASP A 59 -7.49 -15.89 24.53
CA ASP A 59 -8.74 -15.11 24.67
C ASP A 59 -10.03 -15.78 24.14
N LEU A 60 -9.93 -17.03 23.69
CA LEU A 60 -11.05 -17.86 23.26
C LEU A 60 -12.04 -18.06 24.42
N LEU A 61 -11.57 -18.39 25.62
CA LEU A 61 -12.41 -18.68 26.79
C LEU A 61 -12.11 -17.76 27.97
N SER A 62 -12.99 -16.78 28.19
CA SER A 62 -12.99 -15.94 29.40
C SER A 62 -13.76 -16.60 30.56
N GLY A 63 -13.34 -16.36 31.81
CA GLY A 63 -14.03 -16.83 33.03
C GLY A 63 -14.91 -15.76 33.69
N TYR A 64 -15.66 -16.14 34.73
CA TYR A 64 -16.61 -15.27 35.44
C TYR A 64 -16.42 -15.34 36.97
N ASN A 65 -16.36 -14.18 37.64
CA ASN A 65 -16.17 -14.05 39.10
C ASN A 65 -14.99 -14.86 39.70
N GLY A 66 -13.93 -15.09 38.93
CA GLY A 66 -12.78 -15.90 39.36
C GLY A 66 -12.96 -17.42 39.18
N PHE A 67 -13.88 -17.84 38.32
CA PHE A 67 -14.11 -19.23 37.90
C PHE A 67 -14.02 -19.36 36.38
N ILE A 68 -13.33 -20.38 35.85
CA ILE A 68 -13.29 -20.69 34.41
C ILE A 68 -14.43 -21.60 33.98
N MET A 69 -15.13 -22.25 34.92
CA MET A 69 -16.31 -23.09 34.69
C MET A 69 -16.04 -24.22 33.68
N PRO A 70 -15.03 -25.09 33.92
CA PRO A 70 -14.53 -26.01 32.90
C PRO A 70 -15.55 -27.10 32.50
N ASN A 71 -16.48 -27.42 33.39
CA ASN A 71 -17.51 -28.45 33.20
C ASN A 71 -18.84 -27.89 32.66
N ASP A 72 -18.99 -26.57 32.54
CA ASP A 72 -20.21 -25.96 32.02
C ASP A 72 -20.27 -26.11 30.50
N TYR A 73 -21.48 -26.24 29.95
CA TYR A 73 -21.70 -26.41 28.52
C TYR A 73 -21.57 -25.09 27.75
N LEU A 74 -21.06 -25.15 26.52
CA LEU A 74 -21.11 -24.01 25.61
C LEU A 74 -22.48 -23.90 24.94
N THR A 75 -22.96 -22.66 24.81
CA THR A 75 -24.10 -22.28 23.96
C THR A 75 -23.66 -22.03 22.52
N ARG A 76 -24.60 -22.04 21.56
CA ARG A 76 -24.35 -21.69 20.16
C ARG A 76 -23.86 -20.23 20.03
N ALA A 77 -24.41 -19.32 20.85
CA ALA A 77 -23.93 -17.96 21.04
C ALA A 77 -22.46 -17.89 21.49
N GLN A 78 -22.07 -18.66 22.51
CA GLN A 78 -20.68 -18.70 22.96
C GLN A 78 -19.78 -19.33 21.89
N MET A 79 -20.22 -20.39 21.19
CA MET A 79 -19.46 -20.93 20.06
C MET A 79 -19.25 -19.90 18.95
N ALA A 80 -20.28 -19.13 18.58
CA ALA A 80 -20.16 -18.04 17.62
C ALA A 80 -19.15 -17.00 18.11
N ALA A 81 -19.27 -16.51 19.36
CA ALA A 81 -18.32 -15.57 19.96
C ALA A 81 -16.88 -16.10 19.98
N ILE A 82 -16.66 -17.38 20.33
CA ILE A 82 -15.32 -17.97 20.32
C ILE A 82 -14.78 -18.11 18.88
N MET A 83 -15.61 -18.54 17.92
CA MET A 83 -15.19 -18.66 16.53
C MET A 83 -14.96 -17.30 15.86
N ASN A 84 -15.71 -16.27 16.24
CA ASN A 84 -15.45 -14.90 15.78
C ASN A 84 -14.21 -14.33 16.45
N LYS A 85 -13.96 -14.62 17.72
CA LYS A 85 -12.67 -14.33 18.36
C LYS A 85 -11.54 -15.09 17.68
N ALA A 86 -11.77 -16.31 17.19
CA ALA A 86 -10.81 -17.18 16.52
C ALA A 86 -10.71 -17.00 15.00
N PHE A 87 -11.55 -16.17 14.37
CA PHE A 87 -11.50 -15.75 12.95
C PHE A 87 -11.60 -14.20 12.81
N GLY A 88 -11.36 -13.48 13.92
CA GLY A 88 -11.41 -12.02 14.09
C GLY A 88 -12.75 -11.34 13.80
N ALA A 89 -13.77 -12.13 13.44
CA ALA A 89 -14.69 -11.97 12.31
C ALA A 89 -15.30 -10.57 12.10
N THR A 90 -15.45 -10.16 10.83
CA THR A 90 -15.96 -8.82 10.48
C THR A 90 -17.42 -8.85 10.18
N GLY A 91 -17.73 -9.41 9.02
CA GLY A 91 -18.81 -8.85 8.25
C GLY A 91 -20.10 -9.16 8.97
N LEU A 92 -20.88 -8.15 9.22
CA LEU A 92 -22.21 -8.33 9.77
C LEU A 92 -23.11 -8.86 8.64
N ALA A 93 -23.86 -9.93 8.90
CA ALA A 93 -25.05 -10.28 8.13
C ALA A 93 -26.30 -9.68 8.80
N SER A 94 -27.35 -9.38 8.02
CA SER A 94 -28.67 -9.14 8.62
C SER A 94 -29.20 -10.44 9.24
N LEU A 95 -29.76 -10.33 10.44
CA LEU A 95 -30.48 -11.39 11.13
C LEU A 95 -32.00 -11.22 11.07
N ASP A 96 -32.53 -10.28 10.26
CA ASP A 96 -33.97 -9.96 10.18
C ASP A 96 -34.85 -11.16 9.79
N GLN A 97 -34.25 -12.21 9.22
CA GLN A 97 -34.88 -13.48 8.88
C GLN A 97 -34.99 -14.47 10.05
N TYR A 98 -34.33 -14.20 11.18
CA TYR A 98 -34.31 -15.06 12.37
C TYR A 98 -35.08 -14.40 13.52
N GLN A 99 -35.92 -15.17 14.22
CA GLN A 99 -36.94 -14.63 15.14
C GLN A 99 -36.56 -14.73 16.63
N ASP A 100 -35.46 -15.38 16.95
CA ASP A 100 -35.04 -15.78 18.29
C ASP A 100 -33.73 -15.12 18.78
N VAL A 101 -33.17 -14.20 17.98
CA VAL A 101 -31.99 -13.40 18.35
C VAL A 101 -32.46 -11.99 18.70
N ASP A 102 -32.47 -11.64 20.00
CA ASP A 102 -32.78 -10.27 20.43
C ASP A 102 -31.61 -9.33 20.06
N ILE A 103 -31.92 -8.20 19.42
CA ILE A 103 -30.95 -7.14 19.08
C ILE A 103 -30.28 -6.49 20.31
N ASN A 104 -30.78 -6.78 21.51
CA ASN A 104 -30.20 -6.34 22.79
C ASN A 104 -29.45 -7.48 23.52
N ALA A 105 -29.34 -8.67 22.93
CA ALA A 105 -28.60 -9.78 23.53
C ALA A 105 -27.08 -9.63 23.32
N TRP A 106 -26.30 -10.06 24.31
CA TRP A 106 -24.83 -9.93 24.32
C TRP A 106 -24.13 -10.61 23.14
N TYR A 107 -24.81 -11.55 22.47
CA TYR A 107 -24.29 -12.34 21.35
C TYR A 107 -24.75 -11.86 19.97
N TYR A 108 -25.55 -10.79 19.86
CA TYR A 108 -26.21 -10.43 18.60
C TYR A 108 -25.20 -10.24 17.46
N ASP A 109 -24.24 -9.35 17.63
CA ASP A 109 -23.15 -9.05 16.70
C ASP A 109 -22.35 -10.31 16.33
N ASP A 110 -22.14 -11.21 17.31
CA ASP A 110 -21.42 -12.46 17.08
C ASP A 110 -22.24 -13.45 16.23
N MET A 111 -23.56 -13.49 16.39
CA MET A 111 -24.42 -14.22 15.45
C MET A 111 -24.45 -13.54 14.07
N GLN A 112 -24.32 -12.22 13.97
CA GLN A 112 -24.22 -11.52 12.67
C GLN A 112 -22.97 -11.94 11.89
N LYS A 113 -21.81 -11.96 12.55
CA LYS A 113 -20.52 -12.40 11.98
C LYS A 113 -20.53 -13.87 11.58
N ALA A 114 -21.01 -14.73 12.48
CA ALA A 114 -20.96 -16.17 12.27
C ALA A 114 -21.97 -16.64 11.21
N VAL A 115 -23.02 -15.86 10.91
CA VAL A 115 -23.87 -16.05 9.72
C VAL A 115 -23.18 -15.53 8.45
N TYR A 116 -22.44 -14.41 8.51
CA TYR A 116 -21.74 -13.87 7.35
C TYR A 116 -20.61 -14.75 6.84
N LEU A 117 -19.81 -15.31 7.75
CA LEU A 117 -18.74 -16.26 7.41
C LEU A 117 -19.27 -17.69 7.13
N ASP A 118 -20.61 -17.86 7.07
CA ASP A 118 -21.34 -19.13 6.89
C ASP A 118 -21.05 -20.19 7.97
N PHE A 119 -20.40 -19.82 9.09
CA PHE A 119 -20.14 -20.71 10.23
C PHE A 119 -21.44 -21.31 10.79
N PHE A 120 -22.50 -20.49 10.90
CA PHE A 120 -23.83 -20.91 11.31
C PHE A 120 -24.89 -20.59 10.25
N ALA A 121 -25.61 -21.62 9.82
CA ALA A 121 -26.93 -21.47 9.22
C ALA A 121 -28.01 -21.68 10.30
N GLY A 122 -29.06 -20.87 10.27
CA GLY A 122 -30.27 -21.12 11.07
C GLY A 122 -31.20 -22.15 10.42
N CYS A 123 -32.16 -22.65 11.18
CA CYS A 123 -33.20 -23.58 10.72
C CYS A 123 -34.59 -23.05 11.10
N ASP A 124 -35.58 -23.21 10.21
CA ASP A 124 -36.98 -22.79 10.43
C ASP A 124 -37.18 -21.33 10.91
N ASN A 125 -36.25 -20.42 10.55
CA ASN A 125 -36.15 -19.01 10.99
C ASN A 125 -35.70 -18.82 12.45
N GLU A 126 -34.91 -19.76 12.99
CA GLU A 126 -34.26 -19.66 14.30
C GLU A 126 -32.75 -19.94 14.19
N LEU A 127 -31.94 -19.27 15.01
CA LEU A 127 -30.50 -19.51 15.16
C LEU A 127 -30.12 -20.24 16.46
N ASN A 128 -31.06 -20.37 17.39
CA ASN A 128 -30.98 -21.00 18.70
C ASN A 128 -29.74 -20.56 19.53
N PRO A 129 -29.49 -19.25 19.72
CA PRO A 129 -28.26 -18.74 20.32
C PRO A 129 -28.01 -19.22 21.76
N ASP A 130 -29.00 -19.09 22.66
CA ASP A 130 -28.90 -19.54 24.06
C ASP A 130 -28.94 -21.07 24.25
N SER A 131 -29.16 -21.85 23.19
CA SER A 131 -29.16 -23.32 23.28
C SER A 131 -27.74 -23.87 23.35
N ASN A 132 -27.51 -24.84 24.26
CA ASN A 132 -26.25 -25.57 24.34
C ASN A 132 -25.92 -26.26 23.01
N ILE A 133 -24.70 -26.11 22.51
CA ILE A 133 -24.28 -26.67 21.22
C ILE A 133 -23.83 -28.13 21.35
N THR A 134 -24.27 -28.99 20.43
CA THR A 134 -23.86 -30.40 20.37
C THR A 134 -22.51 -30.58 19.67
N ARG A 135 -21.82 -31.68 19.99
CA ARG A 135 -20.48 -31.96 19.45
C ARG A 135 -20.46 -32.10 17.92
N GLU A 136 -21.53 -32.61 17.28
CA GLU A 136 -21.61 -32.66 15.80
C GLU A 136 -21.83 -31.28 15.14
N GLU A 137 -22.54 -30.36 15.80
CA GLU A 137 -22.67 -28.97 15.33
C GLU A 137 -21.33 -28.26 15.41
N VAL A 138 -20.60 -28.43 16.52
CA VAL A 138 -19.24 -27.91 16.72
C VAL A 138 -18.31 -28.36 15.59
N PHE A 139 -18.25 -29.65 15.29
CA PHE A 139 -17.41 -30.15 14.19
C PHE A 139 -17.81 -29.60 12.82
N THR A 140 -19.10 -29.29 12.61
CA THR A 140 -19.60 -28.69 11.37
C THR A 140 -19.20 -27.23 11.23
N VAL A 141 -19.28 -26.45 12.31
CA VAL A 141 -18.79 -25.06 12.36
C VAL A 141 -17.28 -25.01 12.09
N LEU A 142 -16.52 -25.89 12.76
CA LEU A 142 -15.07 -25.96 12.62
C LEU A 142 -14.65 -26.33 11.19
N ALA A 143 -15.27 -27.36 10.59
CA ALA A 143 -14.95 -27.75 9.22
C ALA A 143 -15.15 -26.61 8.21
N LYS A 144 -16.27 -25.88 8.29
CA LYS A 144 -16.49 -24.70 7.43
C LYS A 144 -15.46 -23.60 7.65
N ALA A 145 -15.18 -23.25 8.90
CA ALA A 145 -14.31 -22.13 9.24
C ALA A 145 -12.87 -22.37 8.76
N PHE A 146 -12.33 -23.54 9.09
CA PHE A 146 -11.01 -24.01 8.67
C PHE A 146 -10.96 -24.52 7.21
N LYS A 147 -12.05 -24.40 6.44
CA LYS A 147 -12.19 -24.91 5.06
C LYS A 147 -11.75 -26.38 4.93
N LEU A 148 -12.07 -27.22 5.91
CA LEU A 148 -11.85 -28.67 5.86
C LEU A 148 -12.94 -29.30 4.98
N SER A 149 -12.54 -30.12 4.02
CA SER A 149 -13.41 -30.74 3.00
C SER A 149 -12.98 -32.17 2.71
N GLU A 150 -13.80 -32.93 1.98
CA GLU A 150 -13.49 -34.27 1.45
C GLU A 150 -13.24 -35.38 2.50
N GLY A 151 -13.54 -35.12 3.78
CA GLY A 151 -13.32 -36.04 4.89
C GLY A 151 -14.00 -37.41 4.72
N SER A 152 -13.23 -38.48 4.84
CA SER A 152 -13.64 -39.85 4.61
C SER A 152 -14.57 -40.38 5.70
N GLU A 153 -15.73 -40.94 5.33
CA GLU A 153 -16.61 -41.67 6.28
C GLU A 153 -15.87 -42.80 7.03
N GLN A 154 -14.76 -43.31 6.48
CA GLN A 154 -13.96 -44.38 7.08
C GLN A 154 -13.20 -43.93 8.33
N ALA A 155 -12.89 -42.64 8.48
CA ALA A 155 -12.22 -42.11 9.68
C ALA A 155 -13.05 -42.32 10.95
N LEU A 156 -14.39 -42.36 10.81
CA LEU A 156 -15.32 -42.59 11.91
C LEU A 156 -15.34 -44.05 12.41
N ASP A 157 -14.70 -45.01 11.71
CA ASP A 157 -14.71 -46.42 12.10
C ASP A 157 -14.00 -46.72 13.43
N ALA A 158 -13.17 -45.80 13.92
CA ALA A 158 -12.57 -45.88 15.26
C ALA A 158 -13.59 -45.76 16.41
N PHE A 159 -14.81 -45.26 16.14
CA PHE A 159 -15.77 -44.88 17.18
C PHE A 159 -17.01 -45.78 17.24
N ILE A 160 -17.30 -46.29 18.43
CA ILE A 160 -18.39 -47.26 18.68
C ILE A 160 -19.77 -46.66 18.37
N ASP A 161 -19.91 -45.33 18.47
CA ASP A 161 -21.15 -44.59 18.30
C ASP A 161 -21.24 -43.81 16.97
N LYS A 162 -20.35 -44.06 16.00
CA LYS A 162 -20.29 -43.36 14.68
C LYS A 162 -21.63 -43.23 13.96
N ASN A 163 -22.50 -44.24 14.07
CA ASN A 163 -23.85 -44.26 13.47
C ASN A 163 -24.83 -43.25 14.12
N SER A 164 -24.38 -42.49 15.13
CA SER A 164 -25.15 -41.45 15.83
C SER A 164 -24.85 -40.03 15.30
N VAL A 165 -23.82 -39.89 14.44
CA VAL A 165 -23.52 -38.66 13.71
C VAL A 165 -24.58 -38.43 12.65
N SER A 166 -25.12 -37.22 12.58
CA SER A 166 -26.19 -36.87 11.62
C SER A 166 -25.68 -36.88 10.17
N PRO A 167 -26.51 -37.26 9.17
CA PRO A 167 -26.10 -37.28 7.76
C PRO A 167 -25.53 -35.95 7.25
N TRP A 168 -26.04 -34.81 7.73
CA TRP A 168 -25.55 -33.46 7.37
C TRP A 168 -24.22 -33.09 8.05
N ALA A 169 -23.91 -33.71 9.20
CA ALA A 169 -22.68 -33.46 9.97
C ALA A 169 -21.56 -34.45 9.62
N LYS A 170 -21.83 -35.47 8.80
CA LYS A 170 -20.91 -36.58 8.54
C LYS A 170 -19.58 -36.13 7.95
N GLU A 171 -19.59 -35.45 6.80
CA GLU A 171 -18.38 -35.04 6.09
C GLU A 171 -17.50 -34.14 6.96
N ALA A 172 -18.11 -33.15 7.62
CA ALA A 172 -17.43 -32.29 8.57
C ALA A 172 -16.83 -33.07 9.75
N THR A 173 -17.63 -33.93 10.41
CA THR A 173 -17.15 -34.77 11.53
C THR A 173 -16.03 -35.71 11.07
N SER A 174 -16.12 -36.26 9.85
CA SER A 174 -15.06 -37.05 9.24
C SER A 174 -13.79 -36.24 9.04
N SER A 175 -13.86 -35.04 8.46
CA SER A 175 -12.68 -34.20 8.22
C SER A 175 -11.99 -33.77 9.52
N VAL A 176 -12.76 -33.44 10.57
CA VAL A 176 -12.24 -33.07 11.90
C VAL A 176 -11.71 -34.30 12.68
N VAL A 177 -12.15 -35.51 12.35
CA VAL A 177 -11.58 -36.76 12.90
C VAL A 177 -10.35 -37.23 12.12
N GLU A 178 -10.33 -37.07 10.80
CA GLU A 178 -9.24 -37.49 9.91
C GLU A 178 -8.02 -36.58 9.99
N ALA A 179 -8.23 -35.29 10.29
CA ALA A 179 -7.17 -34.38 10.74
C ALA A 179 -6.78 -34.55 12.23
N GLU A 180 -7.22 -35.64 12.88
CA GLU A 180 -7.01 -36.01 14.29
C GLU A 180 -7.51 -35.00 15.36
N TYR A 181 -8.08 -33.87 14.96
CA TYR A 181 -8.57 -32.81 15.84
C TYR A 181 -9.64 -33.27 16.86
N ALA A 182 -10.43 -34.30 16.55
CA ALA A 182 -11.47 -34.87 17.43
C ALA A 182 -11.21 -36.31 17.88
N VAL A 183 -10.33 -36.49 18.87
CA VAL A 183 -9.93 -37.81 19.44
C VAL A 183 -11.05 -38.54 20.22
N GLY A 184 -12.09 -37.83 20.65
CA GLY A 184 -13.23 -38.40 21.39
C GLY A 184 -12.92 -38.84 22.83
N SER A 185 -13.82 -39.63 23.44
CA SER A 185 -13.69 -40.10 24.83
C SER A 185 -14.18 -41.54 24.99
N ASN A 186 -13.39 -42.39 25.62
CA ASN A 186 -13.70 -43.81 25.89
C ASN A 186 -14.15 -44.61 24.63
N GLY A 187 -13.58 -44.30 23.46
CA GLY A 187 -13.92 -44.94 22.18
C GLY A 187 -15.23 -44.44 21.54
N LYS A 188 -15.65 -43.21 21.86
CA LYS A 188 -16.86 -42.56 21.34
C LYS A 188 -16.65 -41.09 20.98
N LEU A 189 -17.41 -40.60 20.00
CA LEU A 189 -17.48 -39.18 19.67
C LEU A 189 -18.52 -38.44 20.53
N ASN A 190 -19.53 -39.14 21.03
CA ASN A 190 -20.71 -38.61 21.74
C ASN A 190 -21.39 -37.44 20.98
N PRO A 191 -21.67 -37.56 19.67
CA PRO A 191 -22.00 -36.42 18.79
C PRO A 191 -23.24 -35.63 19.22
N LYS A 192 -24.18 -36.28 19.90
CA LYS A 192 -25.45 -35.72 20.40
C LYS A 192 -25.38 -35.15 21.82
N GLN A 193 -24.23 -35.20 22.47
CA GLN A 193 -24.04 -34.54 23.77
C GLN A 193 -23.59 -33.08 23.55
N PHE A 194 -23.96 -32.22 24.49
CA PHE A 194 -23.45 -30.85 24.55
C PHE A 194 -21.95 -30.87 24.92
N ILE A 195 -21.17 -30.00 24.29
CA ILE A 195 -19.73 -29.90 24.59
C ILE A 195 -19.51 -29.06 25.84
N THR A 196 -18.61 -29.48 26.73
CA THR A 196 -18.17 -28.63 27.85
C THR A 196 -17.10 -27.65 27.41
N ARG A 197 -16.89 -26.58 28.18
CA ARG A 197 -15.81 -25.61 27.95
C ARG A 197 -14.43 -26.29 27.91
N ALA A 198 -14.16 -27.25 28.78
CA ALA A 198 -12.94 -28.08 28.77
C ALA A 198 -12.82 -28.96 27.50
N GLU A 199 -13.89 -29.63 27.09
CA GLU A 199 -13.87 -30.47 25.89
C GLU A 199 -13.70 -29.65 24.60
N PHE A 200 -14.31 -28.46 24.53
CA PHE A 200 -14.18 -27.57 23.39
C PHE A 200 -12.77 -26.95 23.31
N ALA A 201 -12.24 -26.49 24.44
CA ALA A 201 -10.87 -26.00 24.53
C ALA A 201 -9.90 -27.03 23.95
N GLN A 202 -10.04 -28.32 24.29
CA GLN A 202 -9.19 -29.38 23.77
C GLN A 202 -9.35 -29.63 22.27
N VAL A 203 -10.54 -29.44 21.69
CA VAL A 203 -10.71 -29.54 20.23
C VAL A 203 -10.04 -28.36 19.52
N MET A 204 -10.17 -27.13 20.03
CA MET A 204 -9.46 -25.98 19.47
C MET A 204 -7.94 -26.13 19.58
N ASP A 205 -7.44 -26.54 20.75
CA ASP A 205 -6.03 -26.82 21.06
C ASP A 205 -5.42 -27.89 20.14
N ASN A 206 -6.24 -28.83 19.64
CA ASN A 206 -5.78 -29.80 18.63
C ASN A 206 -5.73 -29.20 17.21
N ILE A 207 -6.63 -28.27 16.86
CA ILE A 207 -6.67 -27.62 15.53
C ILE A 207 -5.58 -26.57 15.45
N LEU A 208 -5.77 -25.49 16.22
CA LEU A 208 -4.87 -24.38 16.40
C LEU A 208 -4.34 -24.46 17.83
N LYS A 209 -3.15 -25.02 18.00
CA LYS A 209 -2.38 -24.77 19.22
C LYS A 209 -2.07 -23.28 19.35
N ASN A 210 -1.77 -22.67 18.21
CA ASN A 210 -1.01 -21.44 18.15
C ASN A 210 -1.77 -20.35 17.41
N TYR A 211 -1.58 -19.17 17.95
CA TYR A 211 -2.20 -17.94 17.52
C TYR A 211 -1.14 -16.85 17.68
N ILE A 212 -0.83 -16.18 16.59
CA ILE A 212 -0.19 -14.87 16.64
C ILE A 212 -1.29 -13.81 17.13
N LYS A 213 -1.05 -12.85 18.08
CA LYS A 213 -1.80 -11.66 18.69
C LYS A 213 -1.70 -10.04 18.47
N GLU A 214 -0.94 -9.12 17.76
CA GLU A 214 0.45 -8.52 17.67
C GLU A 214 1.28 -8.25 16.25
N PRO A 215 1.46 -7.31 15.18
CA PRO A 215 1.82 -7.87 13.86
C PRO A 215 3.03 -8.74 13.67
N GLY A 216 3.02 -9.44 12.55
CA GLY A 216 4.09 -10.32 12.18
C GLY A 216 5.37 -9.57 12.10
N THR A 217 6.11 -9.66 13.20
CA THR A 217 7.52 -9.96 13.24
C THR A 217 7.85 -11.01 14.37
N TYR A 218 7.65 -12.33 14.10
CA TYR A 218 7.69 -13.59 14.93
C TYR A 218 8.57 -14.77 14.29
N THR A 219 9.48 -15.59 14.91
CA THR A 219 10.46 -16.67 14.34
C THR A 219 10.96 -17.87 15.26
N GLU A 220 10.62 -19.18 15.09
CA GLU A 220 10.82 -20.39 15.97
C GLU A 220 9.84 -21.66 15.87
N ASP A 221 10.20 -22.87 15.40
CA ASP A 221 9.26 -23.87 14.77
C ASP A 221 8.09 -24.65 15.45
N ILE A 222 6.97 -24.83 14.68
CA ILE A 222 5.63 -25.27 15.15
C ILE A 222 5.55 -26.74 15.25
N THR A 223 4.88 -27.11 16.33
CA THR A 223 4.11 -28.32 16.36
C THR A 223 2.63 -27.95 16.15
N GLY A 224 1.94 -28.47 15.13
CA GLY A 224 0.51 -28.18 14.88
C GLY A 224 0.22 -27.03 13.90
N SER A 225 -0.96 -26.42 14.00
CA SER A 225 -1.47 -25.42 13.02
C SER A 225 -1.56 -24.00 13.60
N LEU A 226 -1.66 -23.03 12.68
CA LEU A 226 -1.80 -21.61 12.93
C LEU A 226 -2.78 -20.95 11.94
N MET A 227 -3.32 -19.80 12.31
CA MET A 227 -4.03 -18.89 11.43
C MET A 227 -3.41 -17.45 11.41
N ILE A 228 -3.81 -16.47 10.56
CA ILE A 228 -3.32 -15.07 10.52
C ILE A 228 -4.44 -14.07 10.19
N ASN A 229 -4.67 -12.97 10.91
CA ASN A 229 -5.93 -12.21 10.76
C ASN A 229 -5.94 -10.70 11.08
N VAL A 230 -4.89 -9.94 10.90
CA VAL A 230 -4.93 -8.48 10.69
C VAL A 230 -3.63 -8.17 9.88
N PRO A 231 -3.10 -6.95 9.70
CA PRO A 231 -1.97 -6.74 8.77
C PRO A 231 -0.72 -5.99 9.28
N ASP A 232 0.30 -6.08 8.43
CA ASP A 232 1.69 -5.60 8.55
C ASP A 232 2.64 -6.70 9.05
N VAL A 233 2.29 -7.93 8.64
CA VAL A 233 2.94 -9.23 8.85
C VAL A 233 4.07 -9.36 7.83
N ILE A 234 5.26 -8.82 8.12
CA ILE A 234 6.41 -9.01 7.23
C ILE A 234 7.06 -10.34 7.55
N LEU A 235 6.40 -11.44 7.23
CA LEU A 235 6.92 -12.73 7.58
C LEU A 235 8.25 -13.01 6.76
N LYS A 236 9.34 -13.55 7.39
CA LYS A 236 10.71 -14.02 6.97
C LYS A 236 11.45 -15.21 7.75
N ASP A 237 11.60 -16.46 7.26
CA ASP A 237 12.59 -17.59 7.62
C ASP A 237 12.32 -19.11 8.01
N ILE A 238 11.30 -19.95 7.70
CA ILE A 238 11.00 -21.19 8.57
C ILE A 238 9.95 -22.28 8.06
N MET A 239 9.36 -23.12 8.97
CA MET A 239 8.36 -24.22 8.73
C MET A 239 7.04 -24.25 9.58
N ILE A 240 5.94 -24.81 9.03
CA ILE A 240 4.70 -25.25 9.72
C ILE A 240 4.69 -26.77 9.69
N GLU A 241 4.34 -27.46 10.78
CA GLU A 241 4.05 -28.90 10.83
C GLU A 241 2.56 -29.25 10.55
N GLY A 242 1.62 -28.31 10.66
CA GLY A 242 0.18 -28.47 10.37
C GLY A 242 -0.37 -27.55 9.26
N ASP A 243 -1.46 -26.83 9.54
CA ASP A 243 -2.05 -25.86 8.59
C ASP A 243 -1.66 -24.41 8.87
N LEU A 244 -1.52 -23.61 7.81
CA LEU A 244 -1.77 -22.17 7.83
C LEU A 244 -3.23 -21.92 7.42
N ILE A 245 -3.89 -20.98 8.08
CA ILE A 245 -5.07 -20.30 7.57
C ILE A 245 -4.79 -18.79 7.69
N ILE A 246 -4.57 -18.02 6.63
CA ILE A 246 -4.55 -16.54 6.76
C ILE A 246 -5.99 -16.06 6.97
N GLY A 247 -6.55 -16.33 8.16
CA GLY A 247 -7.86 -15.95 8.71
C GLY A 247 -8.41 -14.62 8.20
N ASP A 248 -9.75 -14.54 8.19
CA ASP A 248 -10.50 -13.48 7.49
C ASP A 248 -9.90 -12.12 7.79
N GLY A 249 -9.49 -11.99 9.04
CA GLY A 249 -9.04 -10.79 9.66
C GLY A 249 -7.97 -10.00 8.96
N VAL A 250 -7.10 -10.53 8.10
CA VAL A 250 -6.01 -9.69 7.53
C VAL A 250 -6.53 -8.47 6.78
N GLY A 251 -7.77 -8.56 6.28
CA GLY A 251 -8.45 -7.47 5.61
C GLY A 251 -7.60 -6.87 4.51
N ASP A 252 -7.38 -5.56 4.51
CA ASP A 252 -6.74 -4.87 3.38
C ASP A 252 -5.25 -4.52 3.54
N GLY A 253 -4.60 -4.89 4.65
CA GLY A 253 -3.16 -4.61 4.83
C GLY A 253 -2.23 -5.78 4.44
N GLU A 254 -0.92 -5.63 4.70
CA GLU A 254 0.13 -6.48 4.12
C GLU A 254 0.51 -7.71 4.96
N VAL A 255 0.71 -8.82 4.27
CA VAL A 255 1.31 -10.08 4.71
C VAL A 255 2.45 -10.37 3.74
N THR A 256 3.56 -10.92 4.22
CA THR A 256 4.73 -11.34 3.42
C THR A 256 5.12 -12.73 3.86
N LEU A 257 5.21 -13.70 2.96
CA LEU A 257 5.66 -15.06 3.28
C LEU A 257 7.10 -15.22 2.76
N ASP A 258 8.08 -14.52 3.34
CA ASP A 258 9.50 -14.54 2.93
C ASP A 258 10.15 -15.87 3.40
N GLY A 259 10.12 -16.88 2.55
CA GLY A 259 10.88 -18.14 2.70
C GLY A 259 10.28 -19.23 3.57
N VAL A 260 9.17 -19.82 3.10
CA VAL A 260 8.06 -20.33 3.91
C VAL A 260 7.68 -21.81 3.61
N VAL A 261 7.92 -22.82 4.48
CA VAL A 261 7.43 -24.23 4.28
C VAL A 261 6.14 -24.56 5.05
N VAL A 262 5.02 -24.83 4.36
CA VAL A 262 3.81 -25.44 4.98
C VAL A 262 3.88 -26.93 4.67
N THR A 263 3.72 -27.79 5.67
CA THR A 263 3.49 -29.23 5.46
C THR A 263 2.03 -29.55 5.12
N GLY A 264 1.06 -28.86 5.74
CA GLY A 264 -0.39 -28.98 5.48
C GLY A 264 -0.89 -28.01 4.40
N ARG A 265 -1.77 -27.07 4.78
CA ARG A 265 -2.51 -26.18 3.87
C ARG A 265 -2.27 -24.69 4.16
N THR A 266 -2.74 -23.79 3.29
CA THR A 266 -2.56 -22.33 3.42
C THR A 266 -3.85 -21.59 3.05
N VAL A 267 -4.79 -21.48 3.99
CA VAL A 267 -6.18 -21.03 3.74
C VAL A 267 -6.31 -19.50 3.88
N ILE A 268 -6.20 -18.75 2.78
CA ILE A 268 -6.07 -17.28 2.76
C ILE A 268 -7.41 -16.55 2.71
N ARG A 269 -7.98 -16.27 3.89
CA ARG A 269 -9.25 -15.58 4.12
C ARG A 269 -9.12 -14.06 4.26
N GLY A 270 -7.94 -13.51 4.52
CA GLY A 270 -7.68 -12.06 4.52
C GLY A 270 -6.46 -11.68 3.67
N GLY A 271 -6.26 -10.37 3.44
CA GLY A 271 -5.12 -9.80 2.69
C GLY A 271 -5.60 -8.78 1.67
N GLY A 272 -4.96 -7.61 1.60
CA GLY A 272 -5.28 -6.58 0.61
C GLY A 272 -4.53 -6.71 -0.72
N VAL A 273 -4.66 -5.69 -1.56
CA VAL A 273 -4.08 -5.67 -2.92
C VAL A 273 -2.55 -5.52 -2.96
N ASN A 274 -1.93 -5.09 -1.87
CA ASN A 274 -0.47 -5.09 -1.69
C ASN A 274 0.04 -6.31 -0.90
N SER A 275 -0.86 -7.02 -0.24
CA SER A 275 -0.62 -8.28 0.48
C SER A 275 -0.39 -9.44 -0.52
N ILE A 276 -0.68 -10.68 -0.16
CA ILE A 276 0.19 -11.62 0.54
C ILE A 276 1.47 -11.81 -0.30
N ARG A 277 2.65 -11.56 0.24
CA ARG A 277 3.91 -11.45 -0.53
C ARG A 277 4.85 -12.62 -0.25
N ILE A 278 4.61 -13.75 -0.90
CA ILE A 278 5.40 -14.98 -0.81
C ILE A 278 6.78 -14.80 -1.47
N ILE A 279 7.80 -14.51 -0.70
CA ILE A 279 9.16 -14.24 -1.22
C ILE A 279 10.16 -15.25 -0.60
N GLY A 280 11.47 -15.00 -0.62
CA GLY A 280 12.48 -15.80 0.08
C GLY A 280 12.58 -17.29 -0.29
N SER A 281 12.39 -17.70 -1.55
CA SER A 281 12.46 -19.12 -1.99
C SER A 281 11.39 -20.08 -1.44
N SER A 282 10.30 -19.56 -0.91
CA SER A 282 9.15 -20.25 -0.28
C SER A 282 8.60 -21.57 -0.86
N GLN A 283 8.08 -22.45 0.01
CA GLN A 283 7.35 -23.69 -0.29
C GLN A 283 5.91 -23.68 0.27
N VAL A 284 4.96 -23.18 -0.52
CA VAL A 284 3.55 -23.03 -0.08
C VAL A 284 2.63 -23.94 -0.89
N LYS A 285 2.31 -25.10 -0.33
CA LYS A 285 1.49 -26.12 -0.99
C LYS A 285 0.08 -26.10 -0.40
N ASN A 286 -0.92 -26.43 -1.23
CA ASN A 286 -2.34 -26.45 -0.88
C ASN A 286 -2.87 -25.09 -0.36
N ILE A 287 -2.71 -24.02 -1.15
CA ILE A 287 -3.27 -22.69 -0.85
C ILE A 287 -4.79 -22.72 -1.07
N VAL A 288 -5.58 -22.06 -0.22
CA VAL A 288 -7.05 -21.95 -0.34
C VAL A 288 -7.48 -20.51 -0.07
N ILE A 289 -7.47 -19.65 -1.09
CA ILE A 289 -7.85 -18.23 -0.97
C ILE A 289 -9.37 -18.13 -0.82
N ALA A 290 -9.80 -17.73 0.37
CA ALA A 290 -11.15 -17.85 0.91
C ALA A 290 -11.71 -16.52 1.45
N ARG A 291 -11.19 -15.36 1.00
CA ARG A 291 -11.64 -14.02 1.43
C ARG A 291 -13.05 -13.68 0.99
N VAL A 292 -13.78 -12.98 1.85
CA VAL A 292 -15.22 -12.68 1.69
C VAL A 292 -15.58 -11.21 1.95
N ASP A 293 -14.60 -10.34 2.16
CA ASP A 293 -14.77 -8.95 2.60
C ASP A 293 -13.65 -8.03 2.08
N GLY A 294 -13.22 -8.24 0.83
CA GLY A 294 -12.28 -7.39 0.09
C GLY A 294 -11.33 -8.17 -0.84
N ARG A 295 -10.50 -7.46 -1.62
CA ARG A 295 -9.65 -8.06 -2.66
C ARG A 295 -8.23 -8.37 -2.16
N THR A 296 -7.88 -9.65 -2.15
CA THR A 296 -6.50 -10.13 -1.88
C THR A 296 -5.63 -10.12 -3.13
N ARG A 297 -4.33 -9.86 -2.93
CA ARG A 297 -3.27 -10.31 -3.83
C ARG A 297 -2.55 -11.53 -3.23
N LEU A 298 -2.11 -12.46 -4.06
CA LEU A 298 -1.02 -13.39 -3.80
C LEU A 298 0.12 -12.96 -4.71
N TYR A 299 1.26 -12.58 -4.17
CA TYR A 299 2.47 -12.23 -4.89
C TYR A 299 3.53 -13.28 -4.59
N THR A 300 4.25 -13.77 -5.59
CA THR A 300 5.41 -14.65 -5.44
C THR A 300 6.67 -14.06 -6.10
N GLU A 301 7.86 -14.37 -5.59
CA GLU A 301 9.13 -14.09 -6.31
C GLU A 301 9.57 -15.28 -7.19
N ASP A 302 10.49 -15.02 -8.13
CA ASP A 302 11.14 -16.07 -8.93
C ASP A 302 11.99 -16.99 -8.04
N GLY A 303 11.58 -18.26 -7.88
CA GLY A 303 12.27 -19.27 -7.07
C GLY A 303 11.36 -19.99 -6.05
N VAL A 304 10.17 -19.46 -5.82
CA VAL A 304 9.16 -20.00 -4.90
C VAL A 304 8.49 -21.27 -5.45
N GLU A 305 8.52 -22.37 -4.69
CA GLU A 305 7.73 -23.59 -4.91
C GLU A 305 6.32 -23.48 -4.31
N ILE A 306 5.41 -22.68 -4.89
CA ILE A 306 3.99 -22.83 -4.54
C ILE A 306 3.31 -23.97 -5.32
N GLY A 307 2.49 -24.74 -4.60
CA GLY A 307 1.65 -25.78 -5.17
C GLY A 307 0.31 -25.24 -5.67
N ASP A 308 -0.73 -26.06 -5.59
CA ASP A 308 -2.07 -25.70 -6.08
C ASP A 308 -2.73 -24.60 -5.22
N VAL A 309 -3.42 -23.67 -5.89
CA VAL A 309 -4.12 -22.52 -5.31
C VAL A 309 -5.63 -22.63 -5.55
N ILE A 310 -6.36 -23.09 -4.56
CA ILE A 310 -7.82 -23.10 -4.57
C ILE A 310 -8.34 -21.66 -4.31
N VAL A 311 -9.40 -21.24 -5.01
CA VAL A 311 -10.13 -19.99 -4.75
C VAL A 311 -11.56 -20.33 -4.34
N ASP A 312 -11.83 -20.17 -3.05
CA ASP A 312 -13.05 -20.56 -2.33
C ASP A 312 -13.60 -19.42 -1.45
N GLY A 313 -13.34 -18.18 -1.86
CA GLY A 313 -13.84 -16.94 -1.26
C GLY A 313 -14.94 -16.30 -2.10
N SER A 314 -15.67 -15.31 -1.59
CA SER A 314 -16.69 -14.59 -2.37
C SER A 314 -16.15 -13.35 -3.10
N ASP A 315 -14.88 -13.03 -2.93
CA ASP A 315 -14.22 -11.83 -3.46
C ASP A 315 -13.21 -12.08 -4.58
N ASP A 316 -12.81 -11.00 -5.25
CA ASP A 316 -11.77 -11.03 -6.27
C ASP A 316 -10.37 -11.34 -5.68
N VAL A 317 -9.53 -11.98 -6.49
CA VAL A 317 -8.16 -12.37 -6.14
C VAL A 317 -7.20 -11.89 -7.23
N ILE A 318 -6.06 -11.30 -6.86
CA ILE A 318 -4.91 -11.06 -7.74
C ILE A 318 -3.90 -12.17 -7.49
N ILE A 319 -3.32 -12.74 -8.54
CA ILE A 319 -2.16 -13.62 -8.48
C ILE A 319 -1.02 -12.93 -9.22
N GLU A 320 0.16 -12.90 -8.61
CA GLU A 320 1.37 -12.29 -9.12
C GLU A 320 2.56 -13.21 -8.83
N GLY A 321 3.47 -13.44 -9.79
CA GLY A 321 4.52 -14.48 -9.69
C GLY A 321 4.04 -15.91 -9.98
N ASP A 322 4.96 -16.85 -10.20
CA ASP A 322 4.68 -18.19 -10.75
C ASP A 322 3.88 -19.12 -9.81
N VAL A 323 3.09 -20.04 -10.40
CA VAL A 323 2.19 -21.01 -9.74
C VAL A 323 2.13 -22.32 -10.51
N GLU A 324 2.04 -23.50 -9.88
CA GLU A 324 1.72 -24.73 -10.63
C GLU A 324 0.25 -24.73 -11.11
N SER A 325 -0.75 -24.76 -10.22
CA SER A 325 -2.15 -24.69 -10.66
C SER A 325 -3.07 -23.86 -9.77
N ILE A 326 -4.23 -23.48 -10.31
CA ILE A 326 -5.26 -22.70 -9.62
C ILE A 326 -6.62 -23.39 -9.81
N ASN A 327 -7.40 -23.64 -8.76
CA ASN A 327 -8.77 -24.17 -8.87
C ASN A 327 -9.82 -23.21 -8.30
N VAL A 328 -10.66 -22.62 -9.15
CA VAL A 328 -11.68 -21.64 -8.77
C VAL A 328 -13.01 -22.35 -8.52
N ILE A 329 -13.36 -22.54 -7.25
CA ILE A 329 -14.54 -23.29 -6.81
C ILE A 329 -15.66 -22.40 -6.25
N ALA A 330 -15.36 -21.17 -5.81
CA ALA A 330 -16.38 -20.20 -5.42
C ALA A 330 -16.93 -19.36 -6.60
N PRO A 331 -18.26 -19.12 -6.65
CA PRO A 331 -18.92 -18.51 -7.81
C PRO A 331 -18.92 -16.97 -7.80
N ASN A 332 -18.95 -16.39 -9.00
CA ASN A 332 -18.97 -14.95 -9.30
C ASN A 332 -17.67 -14.15 -9.01
N VAL A 333 -16.59 -14.77 -8.54
CA VAL A 333 -15.29 -14.10 -8.27
C VAL A 333 -14.50 -13.77 -9.53
N THR A 334 -13.58 -12.81 -9.47
CA THR A 334 -12.58 -12.56 -10.53
C THR A 334 -11.17 -12.88 -10.05
N VAL A 335 -10.51 -13.82 -10.73
CA VAL A 335 -9.08 -14.12 -10.52
C VAL A 335 -8.25 -13.38 -11.56
N ILE A 336 -7.26 -12.60 -11.11
CA ILE A 336 -6.49 -11.64 -11.91
C ILE A 336 -5.02 -12.02 -11.90
N ILE A 337 -4.53 -12.67 -12.95
CA ILE A 337 -3.15 -13.14 -13.07
C ILE A 337 -2.26 -12.03 -13.66
N LYS A 338 -1.08 -11.76 -13.07
CA LYS A 338 -0.11 -10.74 -13.50
C LYS A 338 1.31 -11.26 -13.31
N ASN A 339 2.25 -11.04 -14.22
CA ASN A 339 3.67 -11.40 -13.97
C ASN A 339 3.88 -12.88 -13.55
N SER A 340 2.99 -13.81 -13.94
CA SER A 340 2.93 -15.21 -13.46
C SER A 340 2.94 -16.21 -14.59
N LYS A 341 3.77 -17.23 -14.53
CA LYS A 341 3.56 -18.47 -15.29
C LYS A 341 2.66 -19.38 -14.47
N VAL A 342 1.57 -19.85 -15.07
CA VAL A 342 0.63 -20.80 -14.44
C VAL A 342 0.50 -22.01 -15.36
N LYS A 343 0.62 -23.23 -14.85
CA LYS A 343 0.50 -24.43 -15.70
C LYS A 343 -0.97 -24.67 -16.04
N ASN A 344 -1.81 -24.83 -15.03
CA ASN A 344 -3.23 -25.15 -15.22
C ASN A 344 -4.12 -24.24 -14.37
N ILE A 345 -5.26 -23.81 -14.91
CA ILE A 345 -6.34 -23.23 -14.11
C ILE A 345 -7.58 -24.10 -14.30
N CYS A 346 -8.22 -24.56 -13.25
CA CYS A 346 -9.58 -25.10 -13.30
C CYS A 346 -10.56 -24.04 -12.81
N VAL A 347 -11.72 -23.91 -13.46
CA VAL A 347 -12.81 -23.01 -13.05
C VAL A 347 -14.09 -23.83 -12.96
N GLN A 348 -14.35 -24.38 -11.77
CA GLN A 348 -15.50 -25.23 -11.49
C GLN A 348 -16.75 -24.40 -11.14
N ALA A 349 -16.54 -23.17 -10.68
CA ALA A 349 -17.61 -22.29 -10.20
C ALA A 349 -18.35 -21.54 -11.32
N GLU A 350 -19.66 -21.33 -11.14
CA GLU A 350 -20.44 -20.53 -12.09
C GLU A 350 -20.08 -19.03 -12.04
N LYS A 351 -20.12 -18.38 -13.21
CA LYS A 351 -20.02 -16.91 -13.44
C LYS A 351 -18.72 -16.24 -12.99
N SER A 352 -17.79 -16.99 -12.41
CA SER A 352 -16.44 -16.52 -12.07
C SER A 352 -15.66 -16.15 -13.34
N ASN A 353 -14.69 -15.26 -13.21
CA ASN A 353 -13.96 -14.67 -14.31
C ASN A 353 -12.45 -14.83 -14.10
N VAL A 354 -11.69 -14.99 -15.17
CA VAL A 354 -10.22 -14.98 -15.15
C VAL A 354 -9.71 -13.87 -16.06
N ILE A 355 -8.79 -13.05 -15.56
CA ILE A 355 -8.16 -11.94 -16.29
C ILE A 355 -6.65 -12.14 -16.28
N ILE A 356 -6.05 -12.42 -17.44
CA ILE A 356 -4.61 -12.67 -17.58
C ILE A 356 -3.96 -11.40 -18.14
N TYR A 357 -3.09 -10.75 -17.37
CA TYR A 357 -2.32 -9.59 -17.81
C TYR A 357 -1.09 -10.06 -18.61
N GLU A 358 -0.63 -9.29 -19.60
CA GLU A 358 0.39 -9.61 -20.62
C GLU A 358 1.87 -9.72 -20.16
N ARG A 359 2.06 -10.04 -18.88
CA ARG A 359 3.29 -10.61 -18.30
C ARG A 359 3.08 -11.99 -17.69
N ALA A 360 1.83 -12.45 -17.68
CA ALA A 360 1.44 -13.78 -17.26
C ALA A 360 1.17 -14.67 -18.47
N SER A 361 1.44 -15.95 -18.31
CA SER A 361 1.21 -16.98 -19.32
C SER A 361 0.59 -18.22 -18.68
N VAL A 362 -0.45 -18.79 -19.29
CA VAL A 362 -1.11 -20.02 -18.82
C VAL A 362 -1.02 -21.14 -19.86
N GLU A 363 -0.59 -22.35 -19.48
CA GLU A 363 -0.56 -23.46 -20.44
C GLU A 363 -1.98 -23.97 -20.75
N SER A 364 -2.80 -24.27 -19.73
CA SER A 364 -4.19 -24.67 -19.93
C SER A 364 -5.19 -24.05 -18.94
N ILE A 365 -6.43 -23.82 -19.37
CA ILE A 365 -7.55 -23.51 -18.49
C ILE A 365 -8.72 -24.45 -18.76
N THR A 366 -9.13 -25.25 -17.78
CA THR A 366 -10.34 -26.08 -17.86
C THR A 366 -11.51 -25.38 -17.18
N VAL A 367 -12.70 -25.40 -17.80
CA VAL A 367 -13.90 -24.70 -17.31
C VAL A 367 -15.05 -25.69 -17.16
N GLU A 368 -15.45 -25.93 -15.91
CA GLU A 368 -16.54 -26.82 -15.51
C GLU A 368 -17.74 -26.04 -14.91
N GLY A 369 -17.57 -24.74 -14.66
CA GLY A 369 -18.63 -23.82 -14.24
C GLY A 369 -19.32 -23.09 -15.39
N ASN A 370 -20.64 -22.91 -15.31
CA ASN A 370 -21.41 -22.21 -16.35
C ASN A 370 -21.21 -20.68 -16.28
N GLY A 371 -21.18 -20.01 -17.44
CA GLY A 371 -21.20 -18.54 -17.54
C GLY A 371 -19.87 -17.84 -17.27
N VAL A 372 -18.79 -18.62 -17.15
CA VAL A 372 -17.41 -18.15 -16.90
C VAL A 372 -16.91 -17.25 -18.04
N LYS A 373 -16.00 -16.33 -17.73
CA LYS A 373 -15.30 -15.51 -18.74
C LYS A 373 -13.79 -15.53 -18.54
N ILE A 374 -13.04 -15.63 -19.63
CA ILE A 374 -11.57 -15.60 -19.65
C ILE A 374 -11.17 -14.45 -20.57
N SER A 375 -10.35 -13.54 -20.06
CA SER A 375 -10.04 -12.26 -20.73
C SER A 375 -8.68 -11.71 -20.30
N GLY A 376 -8.37 -10.49 -20.72
CA GLY A 376 -7.03 -9.93 -20.60
C GLY A 376 -6.11 -10.37 -21.75
N ASP A 377 -4.92 -9.77 -21.77
CA ASP A 377 -4.03 -9.71 -22.92
C ASP A 377 -2.86 -10.72 -22.88
N GLY A 378 -2.63 -11.37 -21.73
CA GLY A 378 -1.56 -12.35 -21.57
C GLY A 378 -1.83 -13.71 -22.22
N ASP A 379 -0.76 -14.46 -22.43
CA ASP A 379 -0.82 -15.66 -23.28
C ASP A 379 -1.53 -16.80 -22.56
N VAL A 380 -2.56 -17.38 -23.16
CA VAL A 380 -3.17 -18.64 -22.69
C VAL A 380 -3.13 -19.61 -23.86
N SER A 381 -2.47 -20.76 -23.71
CA SER A 381 -2.25 -21.66 -24.86
C SER A 381 -3.53 -22.41 -25.24
N THR A 382 -4.18 -23.06 -24.27
CA THR A 382 -5.41 -23.83 -24.48
C THR A 382 -6.48 -23.51 -23.42
N VAL A 383 -7.75 -23.50 -23.80
CA VAL A 383 -8.90 -23.50 -22.89
C VAL A 383 -9.81 -24.67 -23.24
N ILE A 384 -10.19 -25.48 -22.25
CA ILE A 384 -11.08 -26.64 -22.40
C ILE A 384 -12.42 -26.31 -21.71
N ALA A 385 -13.49 -26.21 -22.49
CA ALA A 385 -14.83 -25.90 -22.01
C ALA A 385 -15.66 -27.18 -21.81
N ASN A 386 -15.85 -27.59 -20.55
CA ASN A 386 -16.74 -28.68 -20.14
C ASN A 386 -18.15 -28.17 -19.78
N ALA A 387 -18.33 -26.86 -19.60
CA ALA A 387 -19.58 -26.22 -19.19
C ALA A 387 -20.03 -25.06 -20.10
N ASN A 388 -21.27 -24.61 -19.91
CA ASN A 388 -21.98 -23.76 -20.87
C ASN A 388 -21.68 -22.27 -20.70
N ASN A 389 -21.91 -21.50 -21.77
CA ASN A 389 -21.82 -20.04 -21.79
C ASN A 389 -20.44 -19.48 -21.41
N LEU A 390 -19.35 -20.18 -21.74
CA LEU A 390 -17.99 -19.65 -21.64
C LEU A 390 -17.69 -18.60 -22.71
N TYR A 391 -17.08 -17.49 -22.31
CA TYR A 391 -16.57 -16.43 -23.19
C TYR A 391 -15.05 -16.30 -23.01
N VAL A 392 -14.26 -16.63 -24.03
CA VAL A 392 -12.80 -16.40 -24.03
C VAL A 392 -12.47 -15.27 -25.01
N THR A 393 -11.84 -14.18 -24.55
CA THR A 393 -11.37 -13.08 -25.42
C THR A 393 -9.85 -13.00 -25.56
N THR A 394 -9.11 -13.68 -24.70
CA THR A 394 -7.64 -13.77 -24.72
C THR A 394 -7.15 -14.30 -26.06
N HIS A 395 -6.15 -13.66 -26.66
CA HIS A 395 -5.75 -13.89 -28.05
C HIS A 395 -4.80 -15.09 -28.23
N GLY A 396 -4.87 -15.73 -29.40
CA GLY A 396 -4.00 -16.87 -29.73
C GLY A 396 -4.38 -18.19 -29.05
N THR A 397 -5.24 -18.14 -28.04
CA THR A 397 -5.73 -19.27 -27.26
C THR A 397 -6.56 -20.26 -28.07
N LEU A 398 -6.22 -21.54 -28.00
CA LEU A 398 -7.03 -22.63 -28.55
C LEU A 398 -8.19 -22.96 -27.62
N LEU A 399 -9.41 -22.52 -27.96
CA LEU A 399 -10.62 -22.87 -27.21
C LEU A 399 -11.24 -24.17 -27.75
N GLU A 400 -11.20 -25.23 -26.95
CA GLU A 400 -11.82 -26.53 -27.21
C GLU A 400 -13.16 -26.63 -26.46
N ALA A 401 -14.24 -27.00 -27.15
CA ALA A 401 -15.55 -27.20 -26.55
C ALA A 401 -15.90 -28.68 -26.47
N ALA A 402 -16.20 -29.21 -25.27
CA ALA A 402 -16.59 -30.59 -25.06
C ALA A 402 -17.95 -30.92 -25.73
N GLU A 403 -18.24 -32.21 -25.93
CA GLU A 403 -19.55 -32.64 -26.42
C GLU A 403 -20.68 -32.24 -25.45
N GLY A 404 -21.81 -31.78 -25.99
CA GLY A 404 -22.98 -31.36 -25.20
C GLY A 404 -22.93 -29.91 -24.67
N THR A 405 -21.86 -29.15 -24.88
CA THR A 405 -21.76 -27.75 -24.42
C THR A 405 -22.45 -26.73 -25.33
N GLU A 406 -23.05 -25.71 -24.74
CA GLU A 406 -23.73 -24.61 -25.44
C GLU A 406 -23.16 -23.22 -25.09
N GLY A 407 -23.36 -22.25 -25.98
CA GLY A 407 -23.05 -20.83 -25.73
C GLY A 407 -21.58 -20.42 -25.84
N ILE A 408 -20.66 -21.37 -26.05
CA ILE A 408 -19.19 -21.18 -26.06
C ILE A 408 -18.73 -20.21 -27.16
N LYS A 409 -17.88 -19.24 -26.81
CA LYS A 409 -17.37 -18.21 -27.75
C LYS A 409 -15.88 -17.94 -27.61
N ALA A 410 -15.20 -17.99 -28.76
CA ALA A 410 -13.86 -17.49 -28.97
C ALA A 410 -13.96 -16.08 -29.57
N GLY A 411 -13.70 -15.05 -28.75
CA GLY A 411 -13.98 -13.66 -29.06
C GLY A 411 -15.43 -13.44 -29.49
N LYS A 412 -15.63 -12.94 -30.70
CA LYS A 412 -16.96 -12.72 -31.31
C LYS A 412 -17.56 -13.98 -31.94
N LYS A 413 -16.81 -15.09 -32.06
CA LYS A 413 -17.20 -16.27 -32.85
C LYS A 413 -17.57 -17.45 -31.94
N THR A 414 -18.76 -18.01 -32.15
CA THR A 414 -19.17 -19.26 -31.48
C THR A 414 -18.24 -20.44 -31.81
N VAL A 415 -18.07 -21.34 -30.85
CA VAL A 415 -17.42 -22.65 -30.97
C VAL A 415 -18.50 -23.73 -30.78
N PRO A 416 -18.75 -24.61 -31.76
CA PRO A 416 -19.66 -25.75 -31.58
C PRO A 416 -19.12 -26.81 -30.62
N ALA A 417 -20.02 -27.48 -29.89
CA ALA A 417 -19.68 -28.65 -29.07
C ALA A 417 -18.90 -29.73 -29.86
N GLY A 418 -17.92 -30.36 -29.21
CA GLY A 418 -17.05 -31.37 -29.81
C GLY A 418 -16.04 -30.81 -30.83
N THR A 419 -15.77 -29.50 -30.81
CA THR A 419 -14.83 -28.86 -31.75
C THR A 419 -13.94 -27.83 -31.06
N SER A 420 -12.77 -27.55 -31.62
CA SER A 420 -11.86 -26.52 -31.13
C SER A 420 -11.56 -25.41 -32.14
N LYS A 421 -11.18 -24.24 -31.62
CA LYS A 421 -11.04 -23.00 -32.38
C LYS A 421 -10.13 -22.01 -31.65
N THR A 422 -9.11 -21.52 -32.35
CA THR A 422 -8.27 -20.42 -31.84
C THR A 422 -9.06 -19.11 -31.75
N VAL A 423 -8.88 -18.37 -30.66
CA VAL A 423 -9.38 -16.99 -30.51
C VAL A 423 -8.62 -16.07 -31.48
N ASP A 424 -9.35 -15.49 -32.42
CA ASP A 424 -8.78 -14.59 -33.42
C ASP A 424 -8.10 -13.37 -32.79
N SER A 425 -7.03 -12.90 -33.42
CA SER A 425 -6.23 -11.73 -33.01
C SER A 425 -6.90 -10.39 -33.36
N GLU A 426 -8.11 -10.17 -32.86
CA GLU A 426 -8.77 -8.86 -32.87
C GLU A 426 -8.45 -8.05 -31.60
N ASN A 427 -7.20 -7.55 -31.53
CA ASN A 427 -6.75 -6.35 -30.78
C ASN A 427 -6.20 -6.50 -29.32
N LYS A 428 -4.97 -7.04 -29.17
CA LYS A 428 -4.09 -7.00 -27.96
C LYS A 428 -4.00 -5.59 -27.34
N ARG A 429 -3.99 -5.48 -26.00
CA ARG A 429 -3.92 -4.20 -25.26
C ARG A 429 -3.16 -4.18 -23.90
N ARG A 430 -1.96 -4.75 -23.91
CA ARG A 430 -0.74 -4.10 -23.36
C ARG A 430 -0.40 -4.19 -21.85
N THR A 431 0.47 -5.15 -21.50
CA THR A 431 1.27 -5.19 -20.26
C THR A 431 2.69 -5.80 -20.48
N SER A 432 3.61 -5.56 -19.55
CA SER A 432 5.02 -5.22 -19.84
C SER A 432 6.04 -6.35 -20.17
N GLN A 433 5.69 -7.46 -20.83
CA GLN A 433 6.69 -8.47 -21.27
C GLN A 433 6.46 -9.04 -22.67
N ASP A 434 5.20 -9.24 -23.09
CA ASP A 434 4.86 -9.13 -24.53
C ASP A 434 3.80 -8.07 -24.84
N THR A 435 3.87 -6.96 -24.13
CA THR A 435 4.21 -5.71 -24.79
C THR A 435 5.33 -4.94 -24.11
N PHE A 436 6.36 -4.69 -24.90
CA PHE A 436 6.39 -3.33 -25.43
C PHE A 436 6.02 -3.48 -26.90
N SER A 437 4.73 -3.30 -27.25
CA SER A 437 4.29 -3.51 -28.63
C SER A 437 4.99 -2.47 -29.49
N THR A 438 5.24 -2.87 -30.73
CA THR A 438 5.80 -2.04 -31.78
C THR A 438 4.97 -0.78 -32.07
N ASP A 439 3.72 -0.66 -31.59
CA ASP A 439 3.05 0.64 -31.55
C ASP A 439 3.72 1.57 -30.52
N VAL A 440 4.49 2.52 -31.06
CA VAL A 440 4.43 3.95 -30.78
C VAL A 440 3.69 4.31 -29.47
N ALA A 441 2.36 4.13 -29.40
CA ALA A 441 1.50 4.49 -28.28
C ALA A 441 1.96 4.03 -26.86
N TYR A 442 2.74 2.95 -26.71
CA TYR A 442 3.21 2.54 -25.37
C TYR A 442 4.45 3.33 -24.95
N VAL A 443 5.39 3.53 -25.89
CA VAL A 443 6.51 4.47 -25.75
C VAL A 443 5.95 5.89 -25.50
N GLN A 444 4.85 6.28 -26.16
CA GLN A 444 4.15 7.54 -25.89
C GLN A 444 3.56 7.60 -24.47
N SER A 445 2.94 6.52 -23.97
CA SER A 445 2.38 6.50 -22.61
C SER A 445 3.46 6.57 -21.51
N MET A 446 4.61 5.90 -21.70
CA MET A 446 5.75 6.00 -20.78
C MET A 446 6.42 7.38 -20.85
N ARG A 447 6.51 8.01 -22.04
CA ARG A 447 6.94 9.41 -22.16
C ARG A 447 5.95 10.37 -21.47
N ALA A 448 4.64 10.18 -21.62
CA ALA A 448 3.62 10.97 -20.93
C ALA A 448 3.71 10.85 -19.40
N ARG A 449 4.04 9.65 -18.87
CA ARG A 449 4.31 9.44 -17.43
C ARG A 449 5.47 10.31 -16.93
N SER A 450 6.52 10.50 -17.74
CA SER A 450 7.68 11.36 -17.37
C SER A 450 7.32 12.85 -17.21
N PHE A 451 6.21 13.32 -17.80
CA PHE A 451 5.81 14.73 -17.69
C PHE A 451 5.39 15.15 -16.26
N SER A 452 5.00 14.20 -15.40
CA SER A 452 4.79 14.47 -13.97
C SER A 452 6.10 14.92 -13.28
N VAL A 453 7.22 14.27 -13.60
CA VAL A 453 8.56 14.60 -13.11
C VAL A 453 9.04 15.92 -13.72
N LEU A 454 8.77 16.15 -15.02
CA LEU A 454 9.04 17.43 -15.71
C LEU A 454 8.42 18.62 -14.98
N TYR A 455 7.09 18.64 -14.79
CA TYR A 455 6.42 19.75 -14.11
C TYR A 455 6.83 19.87 -12.64
N SER A 456 7.08 18.76 -11.96
CA SER A 456 7.62 18.76 -10.59
C SER A 456 9.04 19.33 -10.51
N SER A 457 9.87 19.16 -11.53
CA SER A 457 11.20 19.77 -11.65
C SER A 457 11.13 21.27 -11.94
N ILE A 458 10.22 21.69 -12.81
CA ILE A 458 9.92 23.11 -13.09
C ILE A 458 9.39 23.82 -11.83
N ALA A 459 8.51 23.17 -11.07
CA ALA A 459 8.02 23.68 -9.80
C ALA A 459 9.11 23.77 -8.71
N ARG A 460 10.10 22.86 -8.73
CA ARG A 460 11.24 22.90 -7.81
C ARG A 460 12.23 24.02 -8.13
N GLN A 461 12.41 24.36 -9.41
CA GLN A 461 13.40 25.35 -9.87
C GLN A 461 12.79 26.35 -10.87
N PRO A 462 12.05 27.37 -10.39
CA PRO A 462 11.34 28.30 -11.26
C PRO A 462 12.22 29.00 -12.31
N GLU A 463 13.39 29.49 -11.90
CA GLU A 463 14.34 30.20 -12.78
C GLU A 463 14.86 29.32 -13.94
N ALA A 464 14.87 27.99 -13.76
CA ALA A 464 15.27 27.03 -14.79
C ALA A 464 14.07 26.48 -15.59
N GLY A 465 12.83 26.84 -15.26
CA GLY A 465 11.62 26.20 -15.79
C GLY A 465 11.57 26.13 -17.32
N MET A 466 11.93 27.23 -18.00
CA MET A 466 11.98 27.29 -19.47
C MET A 466 13.13 26.46 -20.07
N GLU A 467 14.24 26.26 -19.36
CA GLU A 467 15.34 25.39 -19.80
C GLU A 467 15.00 23.89 -19.61
N ILE A 468 14.27 23.53 -18.55
CA ILE A 468 13.79 22.16 -18.35
C ILE A 468 12.70 21.84 -19.41
N LEU A 469 11.80 22.79 -19.72
CA LEU A 469 10.88 22.67 -20.86
C LEU A 469 11.61 22.57 -22.20
N ARG A 470 12.73 23.28 -22.40
CA ARG A 470 13.58 23.15 -23.59
C ARG A 470 14.15 21.74 -23.70
N ALA A 471 14.82 21.23 -22.66
CA ALA A 471 15.38 19.89 -22.66
C ALA A 471 14.31 18.80 -22.87
N ALA A 472 13.10 18.98 -22.31
CA ALA A 472 11.99 18.08 -22.59
C ALA A 472 11.54 18.12 -24.06
N ARG A 473 11.44 19.31 -24.69
CA ARG A 473 11.15 19.42 -26.13
C ARG A 473 12.26 18.73 -26.97
N GLU A 474 13.53 18.96 -26.64
CA GLU A 474 14.70 18.37 -27.31
C GLU A 474 14.76 16.84 -27.17
N LEU A 475 14.37 16.27 -26.02
CA LEU A 475 14.37 14.83 -25.77
C LEU A 475 13.10 14.09 -26.24
N THR A 476 12.05 14.79 -26.68
CA THR A 476 10.75 14.14 -26.97
C THR A 476 10.14 14.44 -28.35
N GLY A 477 10.36 15.62 -28.94
CA GLY A 477 9.86 15.98 -30.28
C GLY A 477 8.46 16.63 -30.32
N GLU A 478 7.91 16.80 -31.53
CA GLU A 478 6.63 17.48 -31.79
C GLU A 478 5.37 16.60 -31.59
N ALA A 479 4.19 17.20 -31.83
CA ALA A 479 2.89 16.81 -31.30
C ALA A 479 2.40 15.37 -31.60
N TRP A 480 1.54 14.88 -30.70
CA TRP A 480 1.27 13.46 -30.48
C TRP A 480 -0.17 13.07 -30.84
N ASN A 481 -0.40 11.85 -31.31
CA ASN A 481 -1.77 11.32 -31.48
C ASN A 481 -2.34 10.87 -30.11
N MET A 482 -3.30 11.64 -29.59
CA MET A 482 -3.82 11.52 -28.22
C MET A 482 -5.04 10.59 -28.08
N SER A 483 -5.50 9.96 -29.15
CA SER A 483 -6.75 9.18 -29.15
C SER A 483 -6.70 7.86 -28.34
N SER A 484 -5.62 7.59 -27.59
CA SER A 484 -5.49 6.42 -26.73
C SER A 484 -5.77 6.76 -25.26
N GLU A 485 -6.57 5.90 -24.63
CA GLU A 485 -7.02 6.06 -23.25
C GLU A 485 -5.87 6.12 -22.24
N GLU A 486 -4.79 5.35 -22.47
CA GLU A 486 -3.59 5.34 -21.63
C GLU A 486 -2.90 6.71 -21.62
N VAL A 487 -2.77 7.36 -22.80
CA VAL A 487 -2.18 8.69 -22.92
C VAL A 487 -3.08 9.75 -22.28
N GLN A 488 -4.41 9.64 -22.44
CA GLN A 488 -5.38 10.51 -21.77
C GLN A 488 -5.33 10.37 -20.23
N MET A 489 -5.11 9.16 -19.71
CA MET A 489 -4.95 8.88 -18.28
C MET A 489 -3.64 9.48 -17.72
N TYR A 490 -2.49 9.21 -18.33
CA TYR A 490 -1.21 9.76 -17.87
C TYR A 490 -1.14 11.28 -18.04
N ARG A 491 -1.80 11.85 -19.06
CA ARG A 491 -2.03 13.29 -19.17
C ARG A 491 -2.78 13.83 -17.96
N ALA A 492 -3.92 13.23 -17.61
CA ALA A 492 -4.72 13.66 -16.46
C ALA A 492 -3.95 13.57 -15.13
N TYR A 493 -3.09 12.55 -14.97
CA TYR A 493 -2.18 12.42 -13.83
C TYR A 493 -1.11 13.53 -13.76
N SER A 494 -0.68 14.10 -14.89
CA SER A 494 0.35 15.17 -14.91
C SER A 494 -0.13 16.54 -14.43
N PHE A 495 -1.46 16.78 -14.40
CA PHE A 495 -2.00 18.12 -14.11
C PHE A 495 -1.75 18.61 -12.68
N GLY A 496 -1.64 17.72 -11.69
CA GLY A 496 -1.36 18.14 -10.31
C GLY A 496 -0.03 18.87 -10.14
N ALA A 497 1.02 18.31 -10.74
CA ALA A 497 2.35 18.93 -10.79
C ALA A 497 2.37 20.23 -11.63
N LEU A 498 1.47 20.35 -12.61
CA LEU A 498 1.30 21.57 -13.40
C LEU A 498 0.60 22.69 -12.61
N TYR A 499 -0.45 22.38 -11.84
CA TYR A 499 -1.09 23.36 -10.95
C TYR A 499 -0.10 23.89 -9.89
N GLU A 500 0.78 23.03 -9.37
CA GLU A 500 1.87 23.43 -8.48
C GLU A 500 2.92 24.32 -9.17
N ALA A 501 3.28 24.01 -10.43
CA ALA A 501 4.17 24.87 -11.21
C ALA A 501 3.56 26.26 -11.46
N ILE A 502 2.28 26.32 -11.82
CA ILE A 502 1.53 27.57 -12.04
C ILE A 502 1.37 28.37 -10.75
N ALA A 503 1.09 27.73 -9.61
CA ALA A 503 1.04 28.41 -8.32
C ALA A 503 2.37 29.10 -7.96
N ARG A 504 3.49 28.45 -8.30
CA ARG A 504 4.85 28.99 -8.04
C ARG A 504 5.34 30.00 -9.07
N GLN A 505 4.74 30.03 -10.27
CA GLN A 505 5.03 30.97 -11.34
C GLN A 505 3.74 31.48 -12.00
N PRO A 506 2.92 32.32 -11.33
CA PRO A 506 1.67 32.80 -11.90
C PRO A 506 1.90 33.62 -13.19
N GLU A 507 3.03 34.33 -13.25
CA GLU A 507 3.48 35.06 -14.45
C GLU A 507 3.83 34.15 -15.64
N ALA A 508 4.18 32.88 -15.42
CA ALA A 508 4.47 31.90 -16.47
C ALA A 508 3.25 31.00 -16.80
N SER A 509 2.09 31.25 -16.19
CA SER A 509 0.87 30.45 -16.34
C SER A 509 0.50 30.17 -17.81
N ASP A 510 0.40 31.19 -18.65
CA ASP A 510 0.10 31.03 -20.08
C ASP A 510 1.14 30.14 -20.80
N SER A 511 2.44 30.30 -20.49
CA SER A 511 3.50 29.48 -21.08
C SER A 511 3.47 28.03 -20.60
N LEU A 512 3.10 27.79 -19.34
CA LEU A 512 2.93 26.46 -18.75
C LEU A 512 1.68 25.76 -19.32
N ILE A 513 0.55 26.48 -19.45
CA ILE A 513 -0.68 25.98 -20.05
C ILE A 513 -0.46 25.70 -21.55
N ALA A 514 0.14 26.63 -22.31
CA ALA A 514 0.45 26.43 -23.72
C ALA A 514 1.49 25.32 -23.94
N GLY A 515 2.48 25.20 -23.05
CA GLY A 515 3.43 24.08 -23.04
C GLY A 515 2.74 22.74 -22.82
N ALA A 516 1.82 22.67 -21.85
CA ALA A 516 1.01 21.48 -21.61
C ALA A 516 0.06 21.16 -22.78
N ILE A 517 -0.53 22.17 -23.43
CA ILE A 517 -1.35 21.98 -24.64
C ILE A 517 -0.49 21.52 -25.83
N LYS A 518 0.75 21.99 -25.99
CA LYS A 518 1.64 21.54 -27.08
C LYS A 518 2.20 20.13 -26.86
N LEU A 519 2.41 19.73 -25.61
CA LEU A 519 2.83 18.38 -25.23
C LEU A 519 1.67 17.37 -25.13
N THR A 520 0.45 17.82 -24.82
CA THR A 520 -0.67 16.92 -24.42
C THR A 520 -2.06 17.28 -24.98
N GLY A 521 -2.18 18.36 -25.75
CA GLY A 521 -3.40 18.85 -26.42
C GLY A 521 -4.39 19.63 -25.53
N GLU A 522 -5.54 19.99 -26.11
CA GLU A 522 -6.61 20.78 -25.44
C GLU A 522 -7.57 19.91 -24.60
N ALA A 523 -8.46 20.52 -23.80
CA ALA A 523 -9.38 19.82 -22.89
C ALA A 523 -10.38 18.85 -23.57
N GLY A 524 -10.70 19.04 -24.84
CA GLY A 524 -11.82 18.37 -25.51
C GLY A 524 -11.73 16.84 -25.58
N ASP A 525 -10.53 16.27 -25.46
CA ASP A 525 -10.26 14.86 -25.77
C ASP A 525 -10.30 13.92 -24.55
N LEU A 526 -10.37 14.45 -23.32
CA LEU A 526 -10.36 13.67 -22.07
C LEU A 526 -11.71 12.97 -21.76
N SER A 527 -12.28 12.28 -22.74
CA SER A 527 -13.64 11.72 -22.68
C SER A 527 -13.75 10.36 -21.98
N SER A 528 -12.67 9.59 -21.88
CA SER A 528 -12.71 8.24 -21.27
C SER A 528 -13.06 8.28 -19.77
N LYS A 529 -13.64 7.19 -19.24
CA LYS A 529 -14.00 7.07 -17.82
C LYS A 529 -12.77 7.22 -16.93
N ASN A 530 -11.69 6.54 -17.28
CA ASN A 530 -10.39 6.61 -16.59
C ASN A 530 -9.82 8.03 -16.60
N ALA A 531 -9.83 8.73 -17.75
CA ALA A 531 -9.40 10.12 -17.81
C ALA A 531 -10.26 11.05 -16.94
N GLN A 532 -11.57 10.82 -16.84
CA GLN A 532 -12.45 11.59 -15.95
C GLN A 532 -12.20 11.32 -14.46
N VAL A 533 -11.88 10.09 -14.05
CA VAL A 533 -11.50 9.76 -12.66
C VAL A 533 -10.17 10.40 -12.28
N TYR A 534 -9.13 10.28 -13.11
CA TYR A 534 -7.83 10.92 -12.85
C TYR A 534 -7.90 12.45 -12.91
N ARG A 535 -8.73 13.02 -13.79
CA ARG A 535 -9.04 14.45 -13.83
C ARG A 535 -9.55 14.94 -12.48
N VAL A 536 -10.57 14.28 -11.92
CA VAL A 536 -11.16 14.65 -10.64
C VAL A 536 -10.14 14.54 -9.49
N ARG A 537 -9.29 13.50 -9.50
CA ARG A 537 -8.19 13.38 -8.53
C ARG A 537 -7.21 14.56 -8.57
N SER A 538 -6.92 15.10 -9.76
CA SER A 538 -6.05 16.29 -9.88
C SER A 538 -6.62 17.56 -9.23
N PHE A 539 -7.92 17.61 -8.90
CA PHE A 539 -8.49 18.75 -8.18
C PHE A 539 -8.01 18.84 -6.72
N SER A 540 -7.54 17.76 -6.11
CA SER A 540 -6.85 17.80 -4.82
C SER A 540 -5.60 18.71 -4.86
N ASP A 541 -4.80 18.57 -5.92
CA ASP A 541 -3.61 19.38 -6.13
C ASP A 541 -3.98 20.84 -6.44
N LEU A 542 -5.08 21.08 -7.17
CA LEU A 542 -5.64 22.42 -7.40
C LEU A 542 -6.03 23.11 -6.09
N TYR A 543 -6.73 22.44 -5.16
CA TYR A 543 -7.05 23.02 -3.85
C TYR A 543 -5.78 23.31 -3.03
N SER A 544 -4.76 22.44 -3.11
CA SER A 544 -3.45 22.67 -2.49
C SER A 544 -2.69 23.85 -3.10
N ALA A 545 -2.77 24.02 -4.42
CA ALA A 545 -2.12 25.08 -5.17
C ALA A 545 -2.75 26.45 -4.87
N ILE A 546 -4.08 26.56 -4.99
CA ILE A 546 -4.83 27.81 -4.75
C ILE A 546 -4.70 28.26 -3.29
N SER A 547 -4.78 27.34 -2.32
CA SER A 547 -4.67 27.69 -0.91
C SER A 547 -3.26 28.20 -0.54
N ARG A 548 -2.21 27.64 -1.15
CA ARG A 548 -0.83 28.13 -0.94
C ARG A 548 -0.54 29.45 -1.65
N GLN A 549 -1.16 29.72 -2.80
CA GLN A 549 -0.97 30.96 -3.55
C GLN A 549 -2.31 31.55 -4.05
N PRO A 550 -3.10 32.21 -3.18
CA PRO A 550 -4.42 32.78 -3.55
C PRO A 550 -4.37 33.88 -4.62
N VAL A 551 -3.19 34.47 -4.85
CA VAL A 551 -2.94 35.44 -5.93
C VAL A 551 -2.99 34.75 -7.30
N ALA A 552 -2.59 33.48 -7.38
CA ALA A 552 -2.54 32.67 -8.59
C ALA A 552 -3.86 31.94 -8.91
N ARG A 553 -4.94 32.24 -8.17
CA ARG A 553 -6.17 31.42 -8.21
C ARG A 553 -6.81 31.43 -9.60
N ASP A 554 -6.81 32.57 -10.28
CA ASP A 554 -7.52 32.73 -11.56
C ASP A 554 -6.77 31.99 -12.66
N GLU A 555 -5.45 31.98 -12.59
CA GLU A 555 -4.52 31.24 -13.46
C GLU A 555 -4.64 29.72 -13.25
N ILE A 556 -4.75 29.25 -12.00
CA ILE A 556 -4.92 27.82 -11.69
C ILE A 556 -6.32 27.32 -12.11
N ILE A 557 -7.37 28.12 -11.88
CA ILE A 557 -8.75 27.79 -12.29
C ILE A 557 -8.86 27.80 -13.82
N ASP A 558 -8.30 28.81 -14.50
CA ASP A 558 -8.24 28.89 -15.96
C ASP A 558 -7.44 27.73 -16.57
N ALA A 559 -6.32 27.33 -15.95
CA ALA A 559 -5.59 26.10 -16.34
C ALA A 559 -6.48 24.86 -16.23
N ALA A 560 -7.19 24.66 -15.12
CA ALA A 560 -8.10 23.53 -14.96
C ALA A 560 -9.24 23.55 -15.98
N ILE A 561 -9.82 24.72 -16.27
CA ILE A 561 -10.88 24.86 -17.28
C ILE A 561 -10.34 24.59 -18.69
N LYS A 562 -9.19 25.16 -19.09
CA LYS A 562 -8.57 25.01 -20.42
C LYS A 562 -7.98 23.62 -20.68
N LEU A 563 -7.50 22.92 -19.65
CA LEU A 563 -6.84 21.61 -19.78
C LEU A 563 -7.75 20.44 -19.47
N THR A 564 -8.78 20.64 -18.64
CA THR A 564 -9.69 19.57 -18.23
C THR A 564 -11.14 19.79 -18.64
N GLY A 565 -11.65 21.01 -18.49
CA GLY A 565 -13.07 21.32 -18.58
C GLY A 565 -13.90 20.72 -17.43
N GLY A 566 -15.06 21.32 -17.16
CA GLY A 566 -15.98 20.85 -16.13
C GLY A 566 -16.37 19.37 -16.31
N ALA A 567 -16.52 18.63 -15.21
CA ALA A 567 -16.75 17.19 -15.26
C ALA A 567 -18.13 16.87 -15.89
N SER A 568 -18.12 16.22 -17.06
CA SER A 568 -19.31 16.03 -17.90
C SER A 568 -20.22 14.90 -17.44
N ASN A 569 -19.67 13.75 -17.02
CA ASN A 569 -20.45 12.62 -16.52
C ASN A 569 -20.69 12.75 -14.98
N LYS A 570 -21.61 13.63 -14.57
CA LYS A 570 -21.82 13.94 -13.13
C LYS A 570 -22.52 12.85 -12.31
N SER A 571 -23.08 11.83 -12.94
CA SER A 571 -23.86 10.75 -12.32
C SER A 571 -23.15 9.39 -12.22
N ASP A 572 -21.88 9.30 -12.60
CA ASP A 572 -21.11 8.04 -12.53
C ASP A 572 -20.51 7.82 -11.13
N ALA A 573 -20.69 6.63 -10.57
CA ALA A 573 -20.32 6.32 -9.19
C ALA A 573 -18.81 6.38 -8.91
N GLU A 574 -17.94 6.01 -9.85
CA GLU A 574 -16.48 6.13 -9.67
C GLU A 574 -16.03 7.59 -9.78
N VAL A 575 -16.66 8.35 -10.67
CA VAL A 575 -16.42 9.80 -10.79
C VAL A 575 -16.94 10.54 -9.53
N GLN A 576 -18.02 10.08 -8.90
CA GLN A 576 -18.53 10.60 -7.64
C GLN A 576 -17.64 10.23 -6.44
N ALA A 577 -17.19 8.97 -6.33
CA ALA A 577 -16.25 8.55 -5.29
C ALA A 577 -14.92 9.33 -5.38
N ALA A 578 -14.42 9.56 -6.59
CA ALA A 578 -13.25 10.42 -6.82
C ALA A 578 -13.47 11.88 -6.37
N ARG A 579 -14.69 12.44 -6.52
CA ARG A 579 -15.01 13.80 -6.04
C ARG A 579 -14.97 13.86 -4.52
N VAL A 580 -15.61 12.90 -3.85
CA VAL A 580 -15.62 12.84 -2.38
C VAL A 580 -14.18 12.70 -1.84
N SER A 581 -13.35 11.86 -2.47
CA SER A 581 -11.93 11.76 -2.15
C SER A 581 -11.15 13.08 -2.34
N SER A 582 -11.51 13.91 -3.34
CA SER A 582 -10.87 15.23 -3.53
C SER A 582 -11.18 16.25 -2.43
N PHE A 583 -12.26 16.06 -1.66
CA PHE A 583 -12.63 16.96 -0.57
C PHE A 583 -11.73 16.84 0.67
N SER A 584 -10.99 15.73 0.84
CA SER A 584 -9.95 15.60 1.87
C SER A 584 -8.98 16.78 1.85
N THR A 585 -8.48 17.13 0.67
CA THR A 585 -7.50 18.21 0.50
C THR A 585 -8.12 19.61 0.65
N LEU A 586 -9.42 19.73 0.35
CA LEU A 586 -10.21 20.94 0.57
C LEU A 586 -10.38 21.24 2.07
N TYR A 587 -10.56 20.23 2.93
CA TYR A 587 -10.64 20.42 4.39
C TYR A 587 -9.33 21.01 4.95
N MET A 588 -8.17 20.43 4.59
CA MET A 588 -6.86 20.95 5.03
C MET A 588 -6.55 22.35 4.49
N ALA A 589 -6.97 22.66 3.26
CA ALA A 589 -6.85 24.00 2.69
C ALA A 589 -7.63 25.06 3.51
N ILE A 590 -8.83 24.72 3.98
CA ILE A 590 -9.70 25.63 4.74
C ILE A 590 -9.28 25.73 6.21
N ALA A 591 -8.84 24.65 6.85
CA ALA A 591 -8.21 24.70 8.17
C ALA A 591 -7.01 25.68 8.18
N ARG A 592 -6.17 25.62 7.15
CA ARG A 592 -4.98 26.46 7.02
C ARG A 592 -5.31 27.92 6.69
N TYR A 593 -6.37 28.19 5.94
CA TYR A 593 -6.76 29.55 5.53
C TYR A 593 -8.28 29.77 5.58
N PRO A 594 -8.86 30.00 6.78
CA PRO A 594 -10.31 30.02 6.98
C PRO A 594 -11.03 31.14 6.20
N VAL A 595 -10.32 32.24 5.92
CA VAL A 595 -10.80 33.41 5.17
C VAL A 595 -11.20 33.08 3.72
N TYR A 596 -10.78 31.92 3.20
CA TYR A 596 -11.09 31.46 1.84
C TYR A 596 -12.15 30.36 1.78
N SER A 597 -12.84 30.03 2.89
CA SER A 597 -13.89 28.99 2.95
C SER A 597 -14.87 29.08 1.79
N ASP A 598 -15.53 30.24 1.67
CA ASP A 598 -16.65 30.48 0.76
C ASP A 598 -16.19 30.44 -0.71
N MET A 599 -14.93 30.83 -0.95
CA MET A 599 -14.30 30.82 -2.27
C MET A 599 -13.94 29.39 -2.69
N LEU A 600 -13.31 28.61 -1.79
CA LEU A 600 -12.91 27.24 -2.07
C LEU A 600 -14.13 26.30 -2.17
N GLU A 601 -15.18 26.55 -1.39
CA GLU A 601 -16.49 25.89 -1.55
C GLU A 601 -17.12 26.22 -2.90
N ALA A 602 -17.16 27.50 -3.32
CA ALA A 602 -17.70 27.88 -4.62
C ALA A 602 -16.96 27.20 -5.79
N ILE A 603 -15.62 27.17 -5.75
CA ILE A 603 -14.79 26.48 -6.75
C ILE A 603 -15.08 24.97 -6.78
N ALA A 604 -15.20 24.34 -5.61
CA ALA A 604 -15.54 22.91 -5.52
C ALA A 604 -16.93 22.61 -6.11
N LEU A 605 -17.93 23.45 -5.82
CA LEU A 605 -19.29 23.30 -6.36
C LEU A 605 -19.34 23.55 -7.89
N GLU A 606 -18.54 24.50 -8.40
CA GLU A 606 -18.45 24.79 -9.84
C GLU A 606 -17.78 23.64 -10.62
N LEU A 607 -16.62 23.17 -10.16
CA LEU A 607 -15.87 22.09 -10.83
C LEU A 607 -16.52 20.71 -10.66
N THR A 608 -17.13 20.42 -9.51
CA THR A 608 -17.57 19.06 -9.14
C THR A 608 -19.09 18.88 -9.04
N GLY A 609 -19.88 19.95 -8.95
CA GLY A 609 -21.33 19.89 -8.79
C GLY A 609 -21.83 20.02 -7.35
N THR A 610 -23.14 19.84 -7.15
CA THR A 610 -23.78 19.99 -5.82
C THR A 610 -24.24 18.64 -5.25
N ALA A 611 -24.35 18.52 -3.92
CA ALA A 611 -24.90 17.31 -3.28
C ALA A 611 -26.30 16.91 -3.79
N LYS A 612 -27.08 17.85 -4.34
CA LYS A 612 -28.39 17.58 -4.94
C LYS A 612 -28.31 16.81 -6.27
N GLU A 613 -27.13 16.76 -6.89
CA GLU A 613 -26.80 15.93 -8.05
C GLU A 613 -26.29 14.54 -7.63
N MET A 614 -25.97 14.33 -6.35
CA MET A 614 -25.54 13.04 -5.77
C MET A 614 -26.70 12.21 -5.20
N VAL A 615 -27.72 12.86 -4.63
CA VAL A 615 -28.91 12.20 -4.03
C VAL A 615 -29.93 11.81 -5.13
N GLY A 616 -29.46 11.06 -6.14
CA GLY A 616 -30.21 10.71 -7.36
C GLY A 616 -30.51 9.22 -7.55
N ALA A 617 -29.92 8.34 -6.72
CA ALA A 617 -30.17 6.90 -6.65
C ALA A 617 -29.73 6.40 -5.26
N GLU A 618 -29.89 5.09 -5.00
CA GLU A 618 -29.36 4.43 -3.80
C GLU A 618 -27.83 4.64 -3.71
N VAL A 619 -27.32 5.05 -2.53
CA VAL A 619 -25.94 5.49 -2.39
C VAL A 619 -24.99 4.30 -2.47
N ASN A 620 -24.19 4.24 -3.54
CA ASN A 620 -23.22 3.18 -3.77
C ASN A 620 -22.18 3.11 -2.62
N ALA A 621 -21.86 1.90 -2.16
CA ALA A 621 -20.92 1.66 -1.05
C ALA A 621 -19.54 2.31 -1.27
N GLY A 622 -19.02 2.35 -2.50
CA GLY A 622 -17.75 3.03 -2.81
C GLY A 622 -17.79 4.55 -2.59
N VAL A 623 -18.98 5.18 -2.67
CA VAL A 623 -19.17 6.60 -2.32
C VAL A 623 -19.28 6.78 -0.80
N GLN A 624 -19.84 5.80 -0.07
CA GLN A 624 -19.87 5.79 1.40
C GLN A 624 -18.47 5.56 1.99
N ALA A 625 -17.70 4.61 1.46
CA ALA A 625 -16.31 4.36 1.86
C ALA A 625 -15.43 5.60 1.59
N ALA A 626 -15.50 6.19 0.39
CA ALA A 626 -14.77 7.41 0.08
C ALA A 626 -15.14 8.59 1.01
N ARG A 627 -16.40 8.65 1.47
CA ARG A 627 -16.87 9.62 2.47
C ARG A 627 -16.23 9.37 3.83
N ALA A 628 -16.25 8.13 4.32
CA ALA A 628 -15.64 7.74 5.59
C ALA A 628 -14.12 7.98 5.59
N SER A 629 -13.40 7.61 4.53
CA SER A 629 -11.96 7.90 4.38
C SER A 629 -11.65 9.39 4.44
N SER A 630 -12.56 10.26 3.95
CA SER A 630 -12.35 11.72 4.00
C SER A 630 -12.34 12.29 5.43
N PHE A 631 -12.87 11.54 6.42
CA PHE A 631 -12.90 11.98 7.82
C PHE A 631 -11.51 11.96 8.49
N SER A 632 -10.59 11.08 8.08
CA SER A 632 -9.18 11.13 8.54
C SER A 632 -8.58 12.51 8.30
N THR A 633 -8.70 13.02 7.07
CA THR A 633 -8.17 14.33 6.69
C THR A 633 -8.95 15.48 7.31
N LEU A 634 -10.23 15.26 7.65
CA LEU A 634 -11.07 16.23 8.38
C LEU A 634 -10.65 16.36 9.86
N TYR A 635 -10.30 15.26 10.54
CA TYR A 635 -9.76 15.31 11.90
C TYR A 635 -8.40 16.01 11.94
N GLN A 636 -7.52 15.70 10.98
CA GLN A 636 -6.23 16.39 10.83
C GLN A 636 -6.44 17.89 10.59
N ALA A 637 -7.42 18.27 9.76
CA ALA A 637 -7.78 19.65 9.49
C ALA A 637 -8.25 20.37 10.78
N ILE A 638 -9.18 19.77 11.53
CA ILE A 638 -9.70 20.34 12.79
C ILE A 638 -8.59 20.44 13.84
N GLY A 639 -7.80 19.39 14.05
CA GLY A 639 -6.68 19.40 15.01
C GLY A 639 -5.62 20.45 14.69
N SER A 640 -5.36 20.70 13.40
CA SER A 640 -4.45 21.77 12.97
C SER A 640 -4.97 23.19 13.20
N ASN A 641 -6.30 23.38 13.28
CA ASN A 641 -6.92 24.68 13.58
C ASN A 641 -8.35 24.54 14.14
N PRO A 642 -8.52 24.35 15.47
CA PRO A 642 -9.83 24.16 16.09
C PRO A 642 -10.81 25.32 15.90
N ALA A 643 -10.34 26.53 15.58
CA ALA A 643 -11.22 27.65 15.24
C ALA A 643 -12.02 27.44 13.93
N THR A 644 -11.76 26.36 13.19
CA THR A 644 -12.46 26.01 11.94
C THR A 644 -13.50 24.89 12.07
N THR A 645 -13.65 24.27 13.25
CA THR A 645 -14.54 23.10 13.45
C THR A 645 -15.94 23.32 12.88
N GLY A 646 -16.59 24.44 13.19
CA GLY A 646 -17.92 24.77 12.68
C GLY A 646 -17.97 24.89 11.14
N ILE A 647 -16.99 25.56 10.54
CA ILE A 647 -16.90 25.75 9.08
C ILE A 647 -16.71 24.41 8.38
N LEU A 648 -15.76 23.60 8.85
CA LEU A 648 -15.43 22.30 8.27
C LEU A 648 -16.57 21.29 8.43
N LYS A 649 -17.25 21.29 9.59
CA LYS A 649 -18.42 20.44 9.89
C LYS A 649 -19.61 20.77 9.00
N GLU A 650 -19.92 22.06 8.82
CA GLU A 650 -20.96 22.50 7.87
C GLU A 650 -20.59 22.19 6.42
N LEU A 651 -19.33 22.38 6.03
CA LEU A 651 -18.86 22.11 4.67
C LEU A 651 -18.93 20.61 4.33
N ALA A 652 -18.47 19.74 5.24
CA ALA A 652 -18.57 18.29 5.07
C ALA A 652 -20.03 17.86 4.85
N VAL A 653 -20.98 18.41 5.63
CA VAL A 653 -22.42 18.17 5.45
C VAL A 653 -22.99 18.78 4.16
N ARG A 654 -22.47 19.93 3.70
CA ARG A 654 -22.91 20.55 2.44
C ARG A 654 -22.40 19.82 1.19
N LEU A 655 -21.16 19.32 1.20
CA LEU A 655 -20.53 18.63 0.08
C LEU A 655 -20.91 17.14 0.01
N THR A 656 -21.04 16.46 1.15
CA THR A 656 -21.34 15.01 1.21
C THR A 656 -22.78 14.67 1.60
N GLY A 657 -23.62 15.69 1.84
CA GLY A 657 -25.00 15.54 2.29
C GLY A 657 -25.14 15.39 3.81
N PRO A 658 -26.37 15.22 4.35
CA PRO A 658 -26.57 14.90 5.76
C PRO A 658 -25.92 13.56 6.14
N VAL A 659 -25.86 13.26 7.45
CA VAL A 659 -25.50 11.92 7.92
C VAL A 659 -26.59 10.95 7.46
N GLY A 660 -26.26 10.17 6.43
CA GLY A 660 -26.99 8.97 6.05
C GLY A 660 -26.33 7.76 6.67
N ASP A 661 -26.97 6.60 6.56
CA ASP A 661 -26.48 5.36 7.14
C ASP A 661 -25.07 4.98 6.65
N MET A 662 -24.24 4.48 7.57
CA MET A 662 -22.85 4.05 7.36
C MET A 662 -22.67 2.58 7.80
N SER A 663 -23.70 1.77 7.58
CA SER A 663 -23.77 0.32 7.82
C SER A 663 -22.94 -0.54 6.84
N SER A 664 -22.32 0.07 5.83
CA SER A 664 -21.35 -0.57 4.94
C SER A 664 -20.06 -0.92 5.69
N LYS A 665 -19.53 -2.13 5.46
CA LYS A 665 -18.30 -2.64 6.10
C LYS A 665 -17.09 -1.85 5.65
N GLU A 666 -17.09 -1.45 4.39
CA GLU A 666 -16.09 -0.59 3.76
C GLU A 666 -16.10 0.82 4.39
N ALA A 667 -17.28 1.33 4.75
CA ALA A 667 -17.42 2.59 5.49
C ALA A 667 -17.01 2.45 6.98
N GLN A 668 -17.32 1.34 7.64
CA GLN A 668 -16.89 1.04 9.01
C GLN A 668 -15.36 0.84 9.12
N ALA A 669 -14.77 0.13 8.17
CA ALA A 669 -13.32 -0.05 8.04
C ALA A 669 -12.61 1.30 7.86
N ALA A 670 -13.05 2.09 6.87
CA ALA A 670 -12.51 3.42 6.62
C ALA A 670 -12.71 4.39 7.80
N ARG A 671 -13.79 4.24 8.57
CA ARG A 671 -14.01 4.93 9.85
C ARG A 671 -12.97 4.52 10.88
N ALA A 672 -12.76 3.23 11.12
CA ALA A 672 -11.78 2.74 12.07
C ALA A 672 -10.34 3.16 11.69
N SER A 673 -9.95 3.08 10.42
CA SER A 673 -8.64 3.56 9.94
C SER A 673 -8.43 5.05 10.22
N SER A 674 -9.50 5.86 10.20
CA SER A 674 -9.42 7.29 10.50
C SER A 674 -9.07 7.62 11.96
N PHE A 675 -9.22 6.67 12.89
CA PHE A 675 -8.84 6.87 14.29
C PHE A 675 -7.33 6.97 14.52
N SER A 676 -6.50 6.35 13.66
CA SER A 676 -5.04 6.57 13.65
C SER A 676 -4.66 8.05 13.51
N THR A 677 -5.41 8.77 12.66
CA THR A 677 -5.27 10.21 12.44
C THR A 677 -5.88 11.03 13.58
N LEU A 678 -6.89 10.48 14.28
CA LEU A 678 -7.52 11.13 15.43
C LEU A 678 -6.61 11.08 16.67
N TYR A 679 -5.96 9.95 16.99
CA TYR A 679 -5.02 9.86 18.11
C TYR A 679 -3.85 10.84 17.96
N THR A 680 -3.24 10.88 16.78
CA THR A 680 -2.15 11.83 16.48
C THR A 680 -2.64 13.28 16.51
N SER A 681 -3.84 13.57 15.98
CA SER A 681 -4.44 14.92 16.09
C SER A 681 -4.78 15.33 17.51
N ILE A 682 -5.18 14.40 18.40
CA ILE A 682 -5.44 14.66 19.83
C ILE A 682 -4.13 14.81 20.61
N ALA A 683 -3.05 14.12 20.23
CA ALA A 683 -1.74 14.28 20.83
C ALA A 683 -1.11 15.65 20.51
N ASP A 684 -1.46 16.26 19.37
CA ASP A 684 -0.98 17.58 18.94
C ASP A 684 -1.94 18.75 19.27
N ALA A 685 -3.26 18.49 19.35
CA ALA A 685 -4.21 19.48 19.84
C ALA A 685 -4.06 19.70 21.36
N TYR A 686 -4.04 20.95 21.79
CA TYR A 686 -3.99 21.26 23.23
C TYR A 686 -5.27 20.77 23.94
N PRO A 687 -5.19 20.35 25.23
CA PRO A 687 -6.30 19.65 25.91
C PRO A 687 -7.65 20.39 25.95
N GLU A 688 -7.67 21.71 25.78
CA GLU A 688 -8.90 22.52 25.73
C GLU A 688 -9.72 22.35 24.42
N SER A 689 -9.21 21.60 23.42
CA SER A 689 -9.90 21.36 22.14
C SER A 689 -10.17 19.89 21.83
N SER A 690 -9.68 18.96 22.66
CA SER A 690 -9.84 17.52 22.46
C SER A 690 -11.30 17.08 22.56
N ASP A 691 -12.06 17.64 23.50
CA ASP A 691 -13.50 17.37 23.65
C ASP A 691 -14.28 17.71 22.36
N GLU A 692 -13.97 18.84 21.71
CA GLU A 692 -14.66 19.27 20.48
C GLU A 692 -14.27 18.42 19.25
N LEU A 693 -13.04 17.87 19.23
CA LEU A 693 -12.59 16.87 18.28
C LEU A 693 -13.35 15.55 18.46
N ILE A 694 -13.49 15.07 19.69
CA ILE A 694 -14.20 13.84 20.04
C ILE A 694 -15.70 13.99 19.72
N ASP A 695 -16.35 15.06 20.18
CA ASP A 695 -17.74 15.41 19.84
C ASP A 695 -17.96 15.53 18.33
N THR A 696 -16.96 15.99 17.57
CA THR A 696 -17.08 16.13 16.11
C THR A 696 -16.84 14.80 15.38
N ALA A 697 -15.95 13.93 15.86
CA ALA A 697 -15.83 12.56 15.37
C ALA A 697 -17.14 11.78 15.61
N ILE A 698 -17.70 11.85 16.82
CA ILE A 698 -18.99 11.24 17.17
C ILE A 698 -20.14 11.84 16.35
N ALA A 699 -20.21 13.16 16.19
CA ALA A 699 -21.30 13.81 15.44
C ALA A 699 -21.25 13.58 13.92
N LEU A 700 -20.07 13.33 13.34
CA LEU A 700 -19.91 13.06 11.91
C LEU A 700 -19.99 11.57 11.56
N THR A 701 -19.57 10.69 12.46
CA THR A 701 -19.56 9.23 12.24
C THR A 701 -20.67 8.46 12.97
N GLY A 702 -21.46 9.14 13.81
CA GLY A 702 -22.50 8.54 14.64
C GLY A 702 -21.96 7.97 15.96
N PRO A 703 -22.85 7.47 16.84
CA PRO A 703 -22.43 6.81 18.08
C PRO A 703 -21.61 5.51 17.84
N VAL A 704 -21.10 4.93 18.92
CA VAL A 704 -20.24 3.73 18.97
C VAL A 704 -21.08 2.44 18.76
N GLY A 705 -21.89 2.42 17.69
CA GLY A 705 -22.95 1.41 17.52
C GLY A 705 -22.44 0.00 17.25
N ASP A 706 -21.45 -0.16 16.38
CA ASP A 706 -20.77 -1.43 16.12
C ASP A 706 -19.34 -1.15 15.60
N MET A 707 -18.36 -1.81 16.22
CA MET A 707 -16.93 -1.85 15.89
C MET A 707 -16.39 -3.29 16.03
N SER A 708 -17.28 -4.27 16.13
CA SER A 708 -17.04 -5.63 16.62
C SER A 708 -16.28 -6.54 15.63
N SER A 709 -15.71 -5.94 14.57
CA SER A 709 -15.59 -6.54 13.25
C SER A 709 -14.16 -6.45 12.69
N LYS A 710 -13.47 -7.52 12.27
CA LYS A 710 -12.04 -7.43 11.85
C LYS A 710 -11.63 -6.31 10.91
N GLU A 711 -12.29 -5.93 9.81
CA GLU A 711 -11.85 -4.78 9.00
C GLU A 711 -11.74 -3.48 9.83
N ALA A 712 -12.52 -3.38 10.93
CA ALA A 712 -12.34 -2.37 11.98
C ALA A 712 -11.34 -2.76 13.08
N GLN A 713 -11.29 -4.02 13.56
CA GLN A 713 -10.31 -4.45 14.58
C GLN A 713 -8.86 -4.43 14.07
N ILE A 714 -8.62 -4.75 12.79
CA ILE A 714 -7.42 -4.44 12.00
C ILE A 714 -7.06 -2.98 12.17
N ALA A 715 -7.96 -2.12 11.73
CA ALA A 715 -7.66 -0.72 11.54
C ALA A 715 -7.48 -0.02 12.90
N ARG A 716 -8.12 -0.57 13.95
CA ARG A 716 -7.84 -0.32 15.36
C ARG A 716 -6.40 -0.68 15.72
N VAL A 717 -5.96 -1.93 15.50
CA VAL A 717 -4.70 -2.42 16.08
C VAL A 717 -3.47 -2.12 15.21
N SER A 718 -3.56 -2.13 13.87
CA SER A 718 -2.53 -1.47 13.02
C SER A 718 -2.53 0.04 13.29
N GLY A 719 -3.68 0.60 13.68
CA GLY A 719 -3.80 1.95 14.23
C GLY A 719 -3.12 2.15 15.59
N PHE A 720 -2.84 1.09 16.36
CA PHE A 720 -2.06 1.20 17.60
C PHE A 720 -0.58 1.51 17.32
N SER A 721 -0.04 1.24 16.12
CA SER A 721 1.28 1.75 15.70
C SER A 721 1.38 3.27 15.90
N ALA A 722 0.37 4.01 15.43
CA ALA A 722 0.26 5.46 15.60
C ALA A 722 -0.03 5.88 17.05
N LEU A 723 -0.60 4.98 17.87
CA LEU A 723 -0.80 5.21 19.30
C LEU A 723 0.51 5.07 20.10
N TYR A 724 1.34 4.05 19.81
CA TYR A 724 2.67 3.91 20.43
C TYR A 724 3.58 5.08 20.04
N GLU A 725 3.56 5.50 18.78
CA GLU A 725 4.26 6.71 18.34
C GLU A 725 3.72 7.96 19.06
N ALA A 726 2.40 8.13 19.18
CA ALA A 726 1.81 9.28 19.87
C ALA A 726 2.18 9.31 21.36
N ILE A 727 2.17 8.17 22.06
CA ILE A 727 2.54 8.05 23.48
C ILE A 727 4.05 8.28 23.66
N ALA A 728 4.91 7.70 22.81
CA ALA A 728 6.36 7.92 22.86
C ALA A 728 6.73 9.40 22.64
N ASN A 729 5.99 10.10 21.78
CA ASN A 729 6.16 11.54 21.54
C ASN A 729 5.52 12.44 22.62
N LYS A 730 4.47 11.99 23.30
CA LYS A 730 3.69 12.75 24.29
C LYS A 730 3.35 11.92 25.55
N PRO A 731 4.31 11.56 26.42
CA PRO A 731 4.03 10.78 27.64
C PRO A 731 3.01 11.43 28.57
N ASP A 732 3.02 12.77 28.71
CA ASP A 732 2.04 13.53 29.51
C ASP A 732 0.57 13.35 29.04
N ALA A 733 0.34 12.79 27.85
CA ALA A 733 -0.97 12.49 27.28
C ALA A 733 -1.30 10.98 27.25
N SER A 734 -0.45 10.10 27.79
CA SER A 734 -0.60 8.63 27.67
C SER A 734 -1.93 8.12 28.19
N GLU A 735 -2.32 8.51 29.42
CA GLU A 735 -3.59 8.15 30.03
C GLU A 735 -4.79 8.68 29.22
N MET A 736 -4.69 9.87 28.63
CA MET A 736 -5.75 10.43 27.79
C MET A 736 -5.88 9.69 26.46
N LEU A 737 -4.78 9.45 25.76
CA LEU A 737 -4.76 8.73 24.49
C LEU A 737 -5.20 7.28 24.66
N LYS A 738 -4.79 6.62 25.74
CA LYS A 738 -5.29 5.30 26.18
C LYS A 738 -6.80 5.33 26.43
N ASN A 739 -7.31 6.30 27.19
CA ASN A 739 -8.74 6.41 27.47
C ASN A 739 -9.57 6.69 26.20
N VAL A 740 -9.08 7.53 25.28
CA VAL A 740 -9.74 7.78 23.98
C VAL A 740 -9.69 6.54 23.09
N ALA A 741 -8.59 5.77 23.09
CA ALA A 741 -8.53 4.50 22.37
C ALA A 741 -9.51 3.47 22.94
N LEU A 742 -9.64 3.38 24.27
CA LEU A 742 -10.63 2.52 24.93
C LEU A 742 -12.08 2.97 24.67
N GLU A 743 -12.36 4.28 24.67
CA GLU A 743 -13.70 4.83 24.40
C GLU A 743 -14.13 4.68 22.94
N LEU A 744 -13.21 4.87 21.99
CA LEU A 744 -13.48 4.70 20.56
C LEU A 744 -13.46 3.25 20.09
N THR A 745 -12.74 2.35 20.78
CA THR A 745 -12.39 1.03 20.22
C THR A 745 -12.47 -0.18 21.16
N GLY A 746 -12.90 0.00 22.41
CA GLY A 746 -13.09 -1.09 23.38
C GLY A 746 -11.80 -1.65 23.99
N ASP A 747 -11.91 -2.76 24.72
CA ASP A 747 -10.76 -3.42 25.37
C ASP A 747 -10.10 -4.52 24.51
N ALA A 748 -9.05 -5.11 25.07
CA ALA A 748 -8.16 -6.09 24.45
C ALA A 748 -8.80 -7.48 24.24
N SER A 749 -9.89 -7.82 24.94
CA SER A 749 -10.34 -9.21 25.16
C SER A 749 -10.89 -9.96 23.94
N HIS A 750 -10.67 -9.43 22.74
CA HIS A 750 -11.05 -9.99 21.44
C HIS A 750 -9.83 -10.26 20.54
N MET A 751 -8.61 -10.00 21.01
CA MET A 751 -7.36 -10.07 20.23
C MET A 751 -6.82 -11.50 20.18
N SER A 752 -7.67 -12.39 19.71
CA SER A 752 -7.62 -13.82 19.95
C SER A 752 -7.14 -14.62 18.74
N ASP A 753 -7.75 -14.36 17.58
CA ASP A 753 -7.48 -15.03 16.30
C ASP A 753 -5.99 -14.91 15.97
N ALA A 754 -5.53 -15.88 15.22
CA ALA A 754 -4.16 -16.30 15.15
C ALA A 754 -3.30 -15.42 14.29
N GLY A 755 -3.80 -14.38 13.66
CA GLY A 755 -2.92 -13.26 13.42
C GLY A 755 -3.64 -12.02 13.79
N VAL A 756 -4.19 -11.92 15.00
CA VAL A 756 -4.13 -10.62 15.59
C VAL A 756 -2.65 -10.34 15.76
N GLN A 757 -1.66 -11.27 15.86
CA GLN A 757 -0.18 -11.06 15.65
C GLN A 757 0.14 -11.04 14.16
N ALA A 758 -0.82 -10.46 13.49
CA ALA A 758 -0.65 -9.60 12.37
C ALA A 758 -1.05 -8.10 12.63
N ALA A 759 -1.28 -7.56 13.87
CA ALA A 759 -1.35 -6.17 14.49
C ALA A 759 -1.31 -6.22 16.08
N ARG A 760 -0.51 -5.74 17.08
CA ARG A 760 0.47 -4.66 17.56
C ARG A 760 2.05 -4.86 17.69
N ALA A 761 2.66 -6.01 17.38
CA ALA A 761 4.08 -6.41 17.34
C ALA A 761 4.98 -6.46 16.03
N SER A 762 4.56 -6.12 14.81
CA SER A 762 5.39 -5.40 13.80
C SER A 762 5.19 -3.90 13.96
N SER A 763 4.15 -3.50 14.70
CA SER A 763 4.28 -2.38 15.61
C SER A 763 5.00 -2.73 16.93
N PHE A 764 5.71 -3.86 17.02
CA PHE A 764 6.94 -4.05 17.81
C PHE A 764 8.17 -3.85 16.94
N SER A 765 8.12 -4.01 15.61
CA SER A 765 9.05 -3.23 14.77
C SER A 765 8.87 -1.74 15.13
N THR A 766 7.64 -1.19 15.08
CA THR A 766 7.36 0.19 15.59
C THR A 766 7.64 0.38 17.09
N LEU A 767 7.40 -0.59 17.99
CA LEU A 767 7.69 -0.43 19.43
C LEU A 767 9.19 -0.46 19.71
N TYR A 768 9.95 -1.38 19.12
CA TYR A 768 11.42 -1.43 19.24
C TYR A 768 12.04 -0.19 18.59
N THR A 769 11.51 0.29 17.45
CA THR A 769 11.87 1.61 16.90
C THR A 769 11.48 2.75 17.83
N SER A 770 10.32 2.74 18.48
CA SER A 770 9.88 3.79 19.43
C SER A 770 10.70 3.80 20.72
N ILE A 771 11.00 2.61 21.26
CA ILE A 771 11.91 2.38 22.39
C ILE A 771 13.33 2.82 22.00
N ALA A 772 13.79 2.58 20.78
CA ALA A 772 15.06 3.11 20.30
C ALA A 772 15.02 4.66 20.21
N ALA A 773 13.90 5.22 19.71
CA ALA A 773 13.79 6.62 19.30
C ALA A 773 13.98 7.64 20.43
N MET A 774 13.19 7.60 21.52
CA MET A 774 13.35 8.59 22.61
C MET A 774 12.69 8.22 23.95
N TYR A 775 13.09 8.98 24.97
CA TYR A 775 12.87 8.78 26.41
C TYR A 775 13.48 7.47 27.00
N PRO A 776 14.20 7.56 28.14
CA PRO A 776 14.82 6.38 28.76
C PRO A 776 13.89 5.65 29.73
N ASP A 777 12.91 6.35 30.32
CA ASP A 777 12.11 5.87 31.46
C ASP A 777 10.70 5.38 31.06
N THR A 778 10.31 5.54 29.79
CA THR A 778 8.99 5.17 29.24
C THR A 778 9.00 3.86 28.45
N SER A 779 10.14 3.14 28.38
CA SER A 779 10.18 1.79 27.78
C SER A 779 9.15 0.88 28.44
N ASP A 780 9.09 0.95 29.76
CA ASP A 780 8.24 0.11 30.59
C ASP A 780 6.77 0.54 30.44
N GLU A 781 6.49 1.84 30.30
CA GLU A 781 5.14 2.35 30.04
C GLU A 781 4.65 1.97 28.64
N LEU A 782 5.52 2.00 27.62
CA LEU A 782 5.21 1.58 26.25
C LEU A 782 5.01 0.06 26.15
N ILE A 783 5.88 -0.74 26.78
CA ILE A 783 5.74 -2.20 26.87
C ILE A 783 4.49 -2.57 27.66
N ASN A 784 4.22 -1.94 28.80
CA ASN A 784 3.00 -2.18 29.58
C ASN A 784 1.74 -1.72 28.84
N THR A 785 1.75 -0.56 28.17
CA THR A 785 0.58 -0.11 27.37
C THR A 785 0.33 -1.05 26.19
N ALA A 786 1.40 -1.56 25.56
CA ALA A 786 1.28 -2.60 24.56
C ALA A 786 0.72 -3.92 25.15
N ILE A 787 1.14 -4.32 26.35
CA ILE A 787 0.62 -5.52 27.05
C ILE A 787 -0.83 -5.33 27.54
N GLU A 788 -1.22 -4.15 27.99
CA GLU A 788 -2.59 -3.84 28.44
C GLU A 788 -3.59 -3.71 27.29
N LEU A 789 -3.18 -3.13 26.16
CA LEU A 789 -4.04 -2.96 25.00
C LEU A 789 -4.30 -4.27 24.25
N THR A 790 -3.45 -5.30 24.44
CA THR A 790 -3.44 -6.46 23.53
C THR A 790 -3.04 -7.83 24.12
N GLY A 791 -2.25 -7.89 25.21
CA GLY A 791 -1.92 -9.15 25.91
C GLY A 791 -0.43 -9.56 25.95
N VAL A 792 -0.18 -10.86 26.15
CA VAL A 792 1.14 -11.51 26.11
C VAL A 792 1.06 -12.73 25.20
N VAL A 793 2.16 -13.04 24.54
CA VAL A 793 2.22 -14.02 23.46
C VAL A 793 2.33 -15.46 23.97
N GLY A 794 1.70 -16.40 23.24
CA GLY A 794 1.74 -17.85 23.51
C GLY A 794 2.85 -18.59 22.75
N ASP A 795 2.65 -19.87 22.46
CA ASP A 795 3.51 -20.64 21.55
C ASP A 795 3.36 -20.09 20.11
N MET A 796 4.47 -19.75 19.46
CA MET A 796 4.52 -18.89 18.27
C MET A 796 5.25 -19.54 17.10
N SER A 797 4.66 -20.60 16.57
CA SER A 797 5.59 -21.55 16.00
C SER A 797 5.46 -21.83 14.51
N SER A 798 4.46 -21.31 13.81
CA SER A 798 4.21 -21.64 12.39
C SER A 798 5.10 -20.92 11.40
N LYS A 799 5.40 -21.51 10.24
CA LYS A 799 5.56 -20.88 8.91
C LYS A 799 5.03 -19.45 8.70
N GLU A 800 4.08 -18.96 9.47
CA GLU A 800 3.82 -17.54 9.57
C GLU A 800 4.09 -16.92 10.96
N ALA A 801 3.58 -17.44 12.10
CA ALA A 801 4.04 -17.05 13.45
C ALA A 801 5.52 -17.24 13.73
N GLN A 802 6.25 -17.70 12.75
CA GLN A 802 7.65 -17.68 12.72
C GLN A 802 8.31 -17.27 11.39
N ILE A 803 7.61 -16.80 10.35
CA ILE A 803 8.34 -16.08 9.30
C ILE A 803 8.68 -14.72 9.90
N ALA A 804 7.85 -14.01 10.61
CA ALA A 804 8.17 -12.61 10.83
C ALA A 804 9.40 -12.12 11.71
N ARG A 805 10.05 -12.81 12.68
CA ARG A 805 10.93 -12.14 13.69
C ARG A 805 12.32 -11.89 13.18
N VAL A 806 12.77 -12.62 12.18
CA VAL A 806 13.96 -12.23 11.39
C VAL A 806 13.67 -11.00 10.51
N SER A 807 12.40 -10.66 10.23
CA SER A 807 12.04 -9.32 9.71
C SER A 807 11.95 -8.25 10.80
N SER A 808 11.50 -8.54 12.05
CA SER A 808 11.69 -7.55 13.15
C SER A 808 13.14 -7.38 13.47
N PHE A 809 13.98 -8.37 13.17
CA PHE A 809 15.39 -8.27 13.49
C PHE A 809 16.05 -7.11 12.78
N GLY A 810 15.49 -6.56 11.70
CA GLY A 810 15.87 -5.21 11.27
C GLY A 810 15.76 -4.16 12.39
N ALA A 811 14.57 -3.99 12.98
CA ALA A 811 14.33 -3.05 14.08
C ALA A 811 14.93 -3.49 15.43
N LEU A 812 15.05 -4.79 15.72
CA LEU A 812 15.70 -5.29 16.94
C LEU A 812 17.22 -5.15 16.86
N TYR A 813 17.85 -5.47 15.73
CA TYR A 813 19.28 -5.20 15.50
C TYR A 813 19.54 -3.68 15.55
N GLU A 814 18.65 -2.85 15.00
CA GLU A 814 18.75 -1.39 15.12
C GLU A 814 18.62 -0.93 16.59
N ALA A 815 17.63 -1.42 17.34
CA ALA A 815 17.44 -1.10 18.75
C ALA A 815 18.63 -1.57 19.62
N ILE A 816 19.20 -2.74 19.34
CA ILE A 816 20.42 -3.25 20.00
C ILE A 816 21.64 -2.40 19.62
N ALA A 817 21.77 -1.95 18.36
CA ALA A 817 22.85 -1.07 17.94
C ALA A 817 22.79 0.30 18.65
N TYR A 818 21.60 0.87 18.83
CA TYR A 818 21.41 2.13 19.58
C TYR A 818 21.47 1.97 21.11
N ARG A 819 21.02 0.84 21.67
CA ARG A 819 21.04 0.56 23.11
C ARG A 819 21.79 -0.76 23.46
N PRO A 820 23.11 -0.91 23.19
CA PRO A 820 23.82 -2.19 23.42
C PRO A 820 23.81 -2.67 24.88
N ALA A 821 23.78 -1.74 25.84
CA ALA A 821 23.69 -2.05 27.26
C ALA A 821 22.31 -2.57 27.71
N ALA A 822 21.29 -2.43 26.85
CA ALA A 822 19.96 -3.01 27.04
C ALA A 822 19.77 -4.26 26.15
N SER A 823 20.82 -4.79 25.52
CA SER A 823 20.71 -5.94 24.61
C SER A 823 20.09 -7.18 25.26
N GLU A 824 20.50 -7.54 26.48
CA GLU A 824 19.85 -8.63 27.24
C GLU A 824 18.36 -8.36 27.51
N MET A 825 17.99 -7.11 27.81
CA MET A 825 16.60 -6.71 28.05
C MET A 825 15.78 -6.69 26.75
N LEU A 826 16.37 -6.26 25.63
CA LEU A 826 15.72 -6.21 24.32
C LEU A 826 15.58 -7.61 23.71
N ILE A 827 16.55 -8.50 23.94
CA ILE A 827 16.47 -9.92 23.56
C ILE A 827 15.48 -10.66 24.48
N ALA A 828 15.45 -10.39 25.79
CA ALA A 828 14.46 -10.97 26.68
C ALA A 828 13.04 -10.43 26.43
N ALA A 829 12.90 -9.14 26.14
CA ALA A 829 11.65 -8.56 25.67
C ALA A 829 11.25 -9.22 24.35
N ALA A 830 12.15 -9.33 23.37
CA ALA A 830 11.91 -10.12 22.17
C ALA A 830 11.49 -11.55 22.51
N THR A 831 12.14 -12.30 23.40
CA THR A 831 11.69 -13.66 23.76
C THR A 831 10.37 -13.72 24.57
N GLN A 832 10.00 -12.67 25.31
CA GLN A 832 8.68 -12.61 25.98
C GLN A 832 7.56 -12.23 25.02
N LEU A 833 7.91 -11.44 24.01
CA LEU A 833 7.00 -10.83 23.05
C LEU A 833 6.97 -11.59 21.73
N THR A 834 8.00 -12.39 21.46
CA THR A 834 8.38 -13.10 20.24
C THR A 834 9.20 -14.40 20.55
N GLY A 835 9.03 -15.06 21.71
CA GLY A 835 9.37 -16.48 22.02
C GLY A 835 10.81 -17.07 21.92
N GLU A 836 10.94 -18.43 21.87
CA GLU A 836 12.19 -19.25 21.86
C GLU A 836 12.46 -20.02 20.52
N ALA A 837 13.68 -19.94 19.94
CA ALA A 837 14.09 -20.47 18.61
C ALA A 837 13.96 -22.01 18.33
N GLY A 838 13.62 -22.39 17.08
CA GLY A 838 13.35 -23.77 16.62
C GLY A 838 14.21 -24.36 15.46
N ASP A 839 13.63 -25.21 14.61
CA ASP A 839 14.27 -25.99 13.51
C ASP A 839 14.34 -25.23 12.16
N MET A 840 15.36 -24.38 12.07
CA MET A 840 15.65 -23.46 10.98
C MET A 840 16.19 -24.13 9.67
N SER A 841 15.58 -25.22 9.18
CA SER A 841 16.21 -26.14 8.20
C SER A 841 15.76 -26.09 6.72
N SER A 842 14.63 -25.47 6.38
CA SER A 842 14.15 -25.30 4.99
C SER A 842 14.89 -24.18 4.18
N LYS A 843 14.76 -24.12 2.85
CA LYS A 843 15.58 -23.25 1.96
C LYS A 843 15.16 -21.78 2.01
N GLU A 844 13.87 -21.56 1.81
CA GLU A 844 12.99 -20.91 2.77
C GLU A 844 13.75 -20.16 3.91
N VAL A 845 14.17 -20.84 5.00
CA VAL A 845 14.94 -20.31 6.17
C VAL A 845 16.33 -19.74 5.88
N GLN A 846 16.75 -19.80 4.63
CA GLN A 846 18.13 -19.55 4.25
C GLN A 846 18.20 -18.42 3.23
N ALA A 847 17.16 -18.25 2.40
CA ALA A 847 17.00 -17.11 1.50
C ALA A 847 16.40 -15.88 2.19
N ALA A 848 15.39 -16.07 3.04
CA ALA A 848 14.84 -15.00 3.86
C ALA A 848 15.88 -14.47 4.90
N ARG A 849 16.77 -15.34 5.35
CA ARG A 849 17.87 -15.06 6.29
C ARG A 849 18.95 -14.27 5.60
N ALA A 850 19.26 -14.64 4.35
CA ALA A 850 20.06 -13.82 3.46
C ALA A 850 19.43 -12.43 3.23
N SER A 851 18.11 -12.34 3.03
CA SER A 851 17.38 -11.05 2.97
C SER A 851 17.48 -10.26 4.28
N SER A 852 17.49 -10.92 5.45
CA SER A 852 17.68 -10.29 6.77
C SER A 852 19.04 -9.62 6.95
N PHE A 853 20.08 -10.22 6.35
CA PHE A 853 21.45 -9.77 6.57
C PHE A 853 21.67 -8.36 6.04
N SER A 854 20.85 -7.90 5.09
CA SER A 854 20.73 -6.48 4.70
C SER A 854 20.61 -5.54 5.91
N ALA A 855 19.69 -5.83 6.83
CA ALA A 855 19.45 -5.02 8.02
C ALA A 855 20.49 -5.27 9.13
N LEU A 856 21.02 -6.49 9.24
CA LEU A 856 22.16 -6.79 10.13
C LEU A 856 23.42 -5.99 9.73
N TYR A 857 23.73 -5.91 8.44
CA TYR A 857 24.81 -5.05 7.93
C TYR A 857 24.52 -3.59 8.26
N GLY A 858 23.27 -3.12 8.09
CA GLY A 858 22.81 -1.80 8.53
C GLY A 858 23.13 -1.49 10.00
N ALA A 859 22.75 -2.38 10.91
CA ALA A 859 23.02 -2.25 12.35
C ALA A 859 24.52 -2.26 12.67
N ILE A 860 25.31 -3.10 11.99
CA ILE A 860 26.77 -3.18 12.16
C ILE A 860 27.49 -1.92 11.66
N ILE A 861 26.99 -1.23 10.62
CA ILE A 861 27.50 0.12 10.24
C ILE A 861 27.23 1.11 11.38
N THR A 862 26.00 1.08 11.90
CA THR A 862 25.47 2.04 12.88
C THR A 862 26.19 1.94 14.22
N ASN A 863 26.53 0.73 14.68
CA ASN A 863 27.38 0.51 15.84
C ASN A 863 28.37 -0.65 15.64
N PRO A 864 29.57 -0.38 15.09
CA PRO A 864 30.58 -1.41 14.81
C PRO A 864 31.17 -2.07 16.07
N ASP A 865 31.00 -1.49 17.26
CA ASP A 865 31.44 -2.08 18.54
C ASP A 865 30.37 -3.01 19.14
N ALA A 866 29.11 -2.87 18.72
CA ALA A 866 28.04 -3.82 19.03
C ALA A 866 28.06 -5.08 18.16
N SER A 867 29.02 -5.24 17.22
CA SER A 867 29.07 -6.35 16.26
C SER A 867 28.87 -7.71 16.89
N ASP A 868 29.50 -7.94 18.04
CA ASP A 868 29.56 -9.25 18.68
C ASP A 868 28.21 -9.56 19.37
N ALA A 869 27.51 -8.52 19.85
CA ALA A 869 26.16 -8.62 20.40
C ALA A 869 25.09 -8.76 19.30
N LEU A 870 25.27 -8.09 18.15
CA LEU A 870 24.39 -8.20 16.99
C LEU A 870 24.49 -9.59 16.34
N ILE A 871 25.72 -10.13 16.21
CA ILE A 871 25.96 -11.50 15.73
C ILE A 871 25.47 -12.52 16.76
N ALA A 872 25.66 -12.28 18.06
CA ALA A 872 25.11 -13.15 19.11
C ALA A 872 23.56 -13.16 19.10
N ALA A 873 22.91 -12.01 18.91
CA ALA A 873 21.46 -11.94 18.75
C ALA A 873 21.01 -12.70 17.50
N ALA A 874 21.67 -12.49 16.36
CA ALA A 874 21.37 -13.23 15.13
C ALA A 874 21.49 -14.75 15.33
N ILE A 875 22.55 -15.25 15.99
CA ILE A 875 22.74 -16.69 16.23
C ILE A 875 21.75 -17.22 17.27
N ALA A 876 21.58 -16.56 18.41
CA ALA A 876 20.69 -16.99 19.49
C ALA A 876 19.23 -17.10 19.03
N LEU A 877 18.86 -16.33 18.02
CA LEU A 877 17.51 -16.23 17.52
C LEU A 877 17.28 -16.95 16.17
N THR A 878 18.34 -17.40 15.46
CA THR A 878 18.24 -18.11 14.15
C THR A 878 19.05 -19.39 14.02
N GLY A 879 19.70 -19.87 15.08
CA GLY A 879 20.46 -21.12 15.09
C GLY A 879 21.77 -21.09 14.29
N GLU A 880 22.38 -22.26 14.08
CA GLU A 880 23.59 -22.41 13.26
C GLU A 880 23.26 -22.37 11.73
N ALA A 881 24.27 -22.53 10.86
CA ALA A 881 24.13 -22.37 9.41
C ALA A 881 24.13 -23.72 8.64
N GLY A 882 23.24 -23.83 7.65
CA GLY A 882 23.03 -25.04 6.82
C GLY A 882 23.73 -25.02 5.45
N ASP A 883 23.25 -25.86 4.51
CA ASP A 883 23.77 -26.00 3.15
C ASP A 883 23.13 -24.97 2.19
N MET A 884 23.86 -23.89 1.90
CA MET A 884 23.39 -22.72 1.13
C MET A 884 23.49 -22.89 -0.41
N SER A 885 23.44 -24.12 -0.93
CA SER A 885 23.79 -24.42 -2.34
C SER A 885 22.65 -24.25 -3.37
N SER A 886 21.46 -23.82 -2.97
CA SER A 886 20.32 -23.55 -3.87
C SER A 886 20.50 -22.26 -4.69
N LYS A 887 19.89 -22.17 -5.88
CA LYS A 887 19.98 -20.98 -6.76
C LYS A 887 19.19 -19.80 -6.23
N GLU A 888 18.12 -20.11 -5.52
CA GLU A 888 17.12 -19.19 -5.01
C GLU A 888 17.70 -18.49 -3.76
N VAL A 889 18.36 -19.25 -2.87
CA VAL A 889 19.25 -18.73 -1.81
C VAL A 889 20.41 -17.92 -2.41
N GLN A 890 20.99 -18.33 -3.55
CA GLN A 890 22.04 -17.56 -4.23
C GLN A 890 21.53 -16.26 -4.87
N ALA A 891 20.27 -16.19 -5.31
CA ALA A 891 19.63 -14.98 -5.81
C ALA A 891 19.37 -13.98 -4.67
N ALA A 892 18.72 -14.41 -3.59
CA ALA A 892 18.51 -13.58 -2.38
C ALA A 892 19.85 -13.07 -1.80
N ARG A 893 20.90 -13.91 -1.81
CA ARG A 893 22.27 -13.51 -1.46
C ARG A 893 22.83 -12.44 -2.41
N ALA A 894 22.64 -12.58 -3.73
CA ALA A 894 23.09 -11.60 -4.73
C ALA A 894 22.35 -10.25 -4.64
N GLU A 895 21.10 -10.25 -4.18
CA GLU A 895 20.32 -9.04 -3.92
C GLU A 895 20.73 -8.36 -2.61
N SER A 896 20.88 -9.11 -1.51
CA SER A 896 21.36 -8.58 -0.23
C SER A 896 22.79 -8.01 -0.30
N PHE A 897 23.59 -8.42 -1.29
CA PHE A 897 24.88 -7.79 -1.58
C PHE A 897 24.77 -6.30 -1.97
N SER A 898 23.61 -5.81 -2.43
CA SER A 898 23.39 -4.36 -2.64
C SER A 898 23.57 -3.56 -1.34
N ALA A 899 22.97 -4.05 -0.24
CA ALA A 899 23.14 -3.49 1.09
C ALA A 899 24.58 -3.66 1.63
N LEU A 900 25.26 -4.77 1.29
CA LEU A 900 26.67 -4.97 1.64
C LEU A 900 27.61 -3.99 0.93
N TYR A 901 27.39 -3.70 -0.37
CA TYR A 901 28.17 -2.71 -1.11
C TYR A 901 27.90 -1.29 -0.59
N TYR A 902 26.65 -0.96 -0.26
CA TYR A 902 26.30 0.28 0.45
C TYR A 902 27.03 0.38 1.80
N ALA A 903 27.03 -0.70 2.60
CA ALA A 903 27.67 -0.75 3.91
C ALA A 903 29.19 -0.50 3.86
N ILE A 904 29.89 -1.15 2.91
CA ILE A 904 31.32 -0.95 2.69
C ILE A 904 31.59 0.47 2.14
N GLY A 905 30.66 0.99 1.32
CA GLY A 905 30.66 2.36 0.79
C GLY A 905 30.49 3.47 1.84
N GLU A 906 29.76 3.21 2.93
CA GLU A 906 29.62 4.14 4.06
C GLU A 906 30.75 3.99 5.10
N ASN A 907 31.14 2.76 5.45
CA ASN A 907 32.15 2.52 6.48
C ASN A 907 33.23 1.51 6.04
N PRO A 908 34.28 1.95 5.32
CA PRO A 908 35.32 1.07 4.83
C PRO A 908 36.19 0.48 5.96
N SER A 909 36.20 1.10 7.14
CA SER A 909 36.91 0.54 8.32
C SER A 909 36.23 -0.71 8.90
N ALA A 910 34.93 -0.89 8.62
CA ALA A 910 34.17 -2.08 8.97
C ALA A 910 34.20 -3.18 7.87
N SER A 911 34.82 -2.92 6.71
CA SER A 911 34.81 -3.84 5.56
C SER A 911 35.20 -5.28 5.92
N ASP A 912 36.29 -5.46 6.67
CA ASP A 912 36.77 -6.79 7.06
C ASP A 912 35.81 -7.49 8.05
N LYS A 913 35.10 -6.74 8.91
CA LYS A 913 34.04 -7.28 9.78
C LYS A 913 32.79 -7.67 8.99
N LEU A 914 32.35 -6.82 8.06
CA LEU A 914 31.16 -7.06 7.22
C LEU A 914 31.35 -8.27 6.31
N ILE A 915 32.52 -8.39 5.66
CA ILE A 915 32.89 -9.56 4.86
C ILE A 915 33.02 -10.80 5.75
N GLY A 916 33.61 -10.68 6.95
CA GLY A 916 33.69 -11.76 7.93
C GLY A 916 32.32 -12.28 8.38
N ALA A 917 31.37 -11.38 8.67
CA ALA A 917 29.99 -11.72 9.02
C ALA A 917 29.27 -12.40 7.84
N ALA A 918 29.40 -11.84 6.62
CA ALA A 918 28.84 -12.44 5.42
C ALA A 918 29.33 -13.88 5.20
N ILE A 919 30.64 -14.14 5.34
CA ILE A 919 31.22 -15.48 5.21
C ILE A 919 30.73 -16.42 6.33
N ALA A 920 30.79 -15.97 7.59
CA ALA A 920 30.40 -16.77 8.75
C ALA A 920 28.93 -17.20 8.75
N LEU A 921 28.06 -16.42 8.10
CA LEU A 921 26.63 -16.67 8.00
C LEU A 921 26.19 -17.37 6.70
N THR A 922 27.09 -17.58 5.71
CA THR A 922 26.70 -18.09 4.37
C THR A 922 27.61 -19.14 3.71
N GLY A 923 28.79 -19.45 4.27
CA GLY A 923 29.63 -20.57 3.80
C GLY A 923 30.35 -20.37 2.45
N GLU A 924 30.98 -21.45 1.95
CA GLU A 924 31.75 -21.47 0.69
C GLU A 924 30.85 -21.52 -0.58
N TYR A 925 31.42 -21.25 -1.75
CA TYR A 925 30.68 -20.82 -2.96
C TYR A 925 30.30 -21.94 -3.95
N GLY A 926 29.19 -21.73 -4.66
CA GLY A 926 28.65 -22.60 -5.74
C GLY A 926 28.77 -22.02 -7.17
N ASP A 927 27.95 -22.51 -8.09
CA ASP A 927 27.96 -22.16 -9.53
C ASP A 927 27.03 -20.96 -9.85
N MET A 928 27.64 -19.81 -10.18
CA MET A 928 26.97 -18.53 -10.43
C MET A 928 26.55 -18.30 -11.91
N SER A 929 26.49 -19.34 -12.75
CA SER A 929 26.34 -19.20 -14.21
C SER A 929 24.92 -18.92 -14.76
N SER A 930 23.91 -18.77 -13.90
CA SER A 930 22.50 -18.55 -14.30
C SER A 930 22.20 -17.11 -14.76
N LYS A 931 21.17 -16.94 -15.61
CA LYS A 931 20.77 -15.61 -16.12
C LYS A 931 20.09 -14.76 -15.05
N GLU A 932 19.40 -15.42 -14.14
CA GLU A 932 18.63 -14.85 -13.04
C GLU A 932 19.62 -14.24 -12.03
N VAL A 933 20.65 -15.00 -11.64
CA VAL A 933 21.78 -14.52 -10.83
C VAL A 933 22.53 -13.39 -11.55
N GLN A 934 22.74 -13.48 -12.86
CA GLN A 934 23.37 -12.40 -13.65
C GLN A 934 22.52 -11.11 -13.71
N ALA A 935 21.19 -11.23 -13.74
CA ALA A 935 20.28 -10.08 -13.72
C ALA A 935 20.23 -9.42 -12.34
N ALA A 936 20.08 -10.19 -11.26
CA ALA A 936 20.11 -9.66 -9.88
C ALA A 936 21.44 -8.95 -9.58
N ARG A 937 22.56 -9.55 -10.03
CA ARG A 937 23.90 -8.97 -9.96
C ARG A 937 24.06 -7.69 -10.78
N ALA A 938 23.40 -7.58 -11.94
CA ALA A 938 23.40 -6.36 -12.74
C ALA A 938 22.56 -5.23 -12.10
N LEU A 939 21.58 -5.55 -11.26
CA LEU A 939 20.78 -4.59 -10.51
C LEU A 939 21.49 -4.09 -9.24
N SER A 940 22.17 -4.97 -8.48
CA SER A 940 22.93 -4.57 -7.28
C SER A 940 24.15 -3.68 -7.59
N PHE A 941 24.51 -3.52 -8.86
CA PHE A 941 25.52 -2.57 -9.32
C PHE A 941 25.19 -1.09 -9.12
N GLY A 942 23.92 -0.69 -9.00
CA GLY A 942 23.58 0.70 -8.69
C GLY A 942 24.29 1.20 -7.43
N GLU A 943 24.21 0.41 -6.35
CA GLU A 943 24.87 0.73 -5.08
C GLU A 943 26.38 0.46 -5.10
N LEU A 944 26.88 -0.47 -5.93
CA LEU A 944 28.33 -0.60 -6.15
C LEU A 944 28.91 0.65 -6.82
N TYR A 945 28.24 1.22 -7.83
CA TYR A 945 28.66 2.48 -8.45
C TYR A 945 28.53 3.65 -7.47
N MET A 946 27.52 3.69 -6.61
CA MET A 946 27.41 4.73 -5.57
C MET A 946 28.47 4.59 -4.47
N ALA A 947 28.86 3.37 -4.08
CA ALA A 947 29.99 3.12 -3.18
C ALA A 947 31.32 3.56 -3.82
N ILE A 948 31.56 3.22 -5.10
CA ILE A 948 32.74 3.68 -5.86
C ILE A 948 32.75 5.21 -6.02
N ALA A 949 31.59 5.86 -6.20
CA ALA A 949 31.48 7.31 -6.29
C ALA A 949 31.85 7.99 -4.95
N LYS A 950 31.43 7.42 -3.82
CA LYS A 950 31.78 7.86 -2.46
C LYS A 950 33.24 7.60 -2.11
N GLN A 951 33.82 6.49 -2.59
CA GLN A 951 35.21 6.08 -2.33
C GLN A 951 36.02 5.81 -3.61
N PRO A 952 36.34 6.83 -4.43
CA PRO A 952 36.95 6.60 -5.75
C PRO A 952 38.33 5.93 -5.69
N ASP A 953 39.05 6.00 -4.58
CA ASP A 953 40.39 5.42 -4.43
C ASP A 953 40.39 3.97 -3.95
N GLU A 954 39.31 3.49 -3.32
CA GLU A 954 39.09 2.06 -3.00
C GLU A 954 38.41 1.30 -4.16
N ASN A 955 38.16 1.95 -5.31
CA ASN A 955 37.53 1.37 -6.50
C ASN A 955 38.00 -0.05 -6.84
N ASN A 956 39.31 -0.29 -6.84
CA ASN A 956 39.86 -1.59 -7.19
C ASN A 956 39.52 -2.63 -6.12
N ARG A 957 39.63 -2.28 -4.82
CA ARG A 957 39.23 -3.15 -3.71
C ARG A 957 37.74 -3.48 -3.77
N LEU A 958 36.89 -2.51 -4.09
CA LEU A 958 35.44 -2.71 -4.23
C LEU A 958 35.11 -3.65 -5.40
N VAL A 959 35.76 -3.47 -6.56
CA VAL A 959 35.60 -4.35 -7.72
C VAL A 959 36.15 -5.76 -7.45
N ASP A 960 37.34 -5.88 -6.85
CA ASP A 960 37.93 -7.17 -6.45
C ASP A 960 37.06 -7.89 -5.42
N THR A 961 36.45 -7.15 -4.47
CA THR A 961 35.51 -7.70 -3.47
C THR A 961 34.22 -8.15 -4.13
N ALA A 962 33.67 -7.38 -5.08
CA ALA A 962 32.50 -7.79 -5.83
C ALA A 962 32.78 -9.08 -6.64
N ILE A 963 33.91 -9.16 -7.34
CA ILE A 963 34.35 -10.36 -8.07
C ILE A 963 34.56 -11.55 -7.11
N ALA A 964 35.15 -11.34 -5.94
CA ALA A 964 35.34 -12.40 -4.94
C ALA A 964 34.01 -12.94 -4.36
N LEU A 965 32.97 -12.09 -4.26
CA LEU A 965 31.63 -12.46 -3.82
C LEU A 965 30.75 -13.05 -4.93
N THR A 966 31.04 -12.77 -6.22
CA THR A 966 30.09 -13.03 -7.33
C THR A 966 30.68 -13.63 -8.63
N GLY A 967 31.98 -13.89 -8.71
CA GLY A 967 32.65 -14.54 -9.85
C GLY A 967 33.07 -13.61 -11.00
N GLU A 968 33.59 -14.16 -12.10
CA GLU A 968 33.84 -13.42 -13.35
C GLU A 968 32.55 -13.25 -14.18
N TYR A 969 32.61 -12.61 -15.35
CA TYR A 969 31.44 -12.28 -16.19
C TYR A 969 31.26 -13.17 -17.43
N GLY A 970 30.00 -13.48 -17.73
CA GLY A 970 29.57 -14.26 -18.90
C GLY A 970 29.00 -13.42 -20.05
N ASP A 971 28.22 -14.07 -20.92
CA ASP A 971 27.60 -13.47 -22.11
C ASP A 971 26.39 -12.60 -21.72
N MET A 972 26.47 -11.29 -21.99
CA MET A 972 25.46 -10.28 -21.64
C MET A 972 24.53 -9.91 -22.83
N SER A 973 24.39 -10.78 -23.83
CA SER A 973 23.64 -10.49 -25.06
C SER A 973 22.10 -10.52 -24.95
N SER A 974 21.50 -10.96 -23.83
CA SER A 974 20.03 -11.07 -23.72
C SER A 974 19.32 -9.74 -23.48
N ILE A 975 18.05 -9.63 -23.90
CA ILE A 975 17.24 -8.41 -23.79
C ILE A 975 16.99 -8.05 -22.31
N GLU A 976 16.82 -9.06 -21.46
CA GLU A 976 16.61 -8.91 -20.02
C GLU A 976 17.84 -8.26 -19.36
N VAL A 977 19.04 -8.75 -19.69
CA VAL A 977 20.32 -8.18 -19.22
C VAL A 977 20.55 -6.78 -19.78
N GLN A 978 20.16 -6.53 -21.03
CA GLN A 978 20.25 -5.19 -21.64
C GLN A 978 19.30 -4.18 -20.97
N VAL A 979 18.06 -4.58 -20.64
CA VAL A 979 17.10 -3.74 -19.90
C VAL A 979 17.55 -3.50 -18.46
N ALA A 980 18.05 -4.53 -17.76
CA ALA A 980 18.64 -4.38 -16.43
C ALA A 980 19.84 -3.41 -16.46
N ARG A 981 20.72 -3.52 -17.47
CA ARG A 981 21.85 -2.60 -17.67
C ARG A 981 21.38 -1.16 -17.97
N VAL A 982 20.37 -0.94 -18.81
CA VAL A 982 19.82 0.41 -19.06
C VAL A 982 19.20 1.01 -17.80
N THR A 983 18.63 0.19 -16.92
CA THR A 983 18.17 0.60 -15.59
C THR A 983 19.35 1.00 -14.70
N GLY A 984 20.34 0.12 -14.49
CA GLY A 984 21.53 0.45 -13.68
C GLY A 984 22.36 1.63 -14.20
N LEU A 985 22.31 1.92 -15.51
CA LEU A 985 22.88 3.13 -16.09
C LEU A 985 22.14 4.41 -15.67
N SER A 986 20.83 4.36 -15.32
CA SER A 986 20.11 5.47 -14.68
C SER A 986 20.68 5.82 -13.32
N ASP A 987 21.12 4.82 -12.56
CA ASP A 987 21.71 5.00 -11.23
C ASP A 987 23.15 5.49 -11.33
N LEU A 988 23.90 5.02 -12.34
CA LEU A 988 25.17 5.60 -12.74
C LEU A 988 25.04 7.09 -13.11
N TYR A 989 24.05 7.50 -13.92
CA TYR A 989 23.78 8.92 -14.17
C TYR A 989 23.47 9.68 -12.88
N SER A 990 22.69 9.07 -11.99
CA SER A 990 22.32 9.65 -10.69
C SER A 990 23.52 9.80 -9.75
N ALA A 991 24.54 8.95 -9.86
CA ALA A 991 25.81 9.07 -9.16
C ALA A 991 26.72 10.15 -9.78
N ILE A 992 26.86 10.16 -11.12
CA ILE A 992 27.66 11.16 -11.85
C ILE A 992 27.14 12.58 -11.62
N CYS A 993 25.81 12.77 -11.58
CA CYS A 993 25.19 14.07 -11.29
C CYS A 993 25.40 14.52 -9.83
N ARG A 994 25.72 13.61 -8.90
CA ARG A 994 26.05 13.95 -7.51
C ARG A 994 27.53 14.29 -7.33
N GLU A 995 28.45 13.55 -7.95
CA GLU A 995 29.90 13.73 -7.78
C GLU A 995 30.69 13.85 -9.12
N PRO A 996 30.82 15.06 -9.68
CA PRO A 996 31.51 15.31 -10.95
C PRO A 996 32.98 14.88 -11.01
N ARG A 997 33.62 14.56 -9.87
CA ARG A 997 35.02 14.13 -9.78
C ARG A 997 35.22 12.63 -10.02
N ALA A 998 34.20 11.80 -9.79
CA ALA A 998 34.32 10.34 -9.91
C ALA A 998 34.20 9.84 -11.37
N ASN A 999 33.70 10.69 -12.27
CA ASN A 999 33.19 10.36 -13.61
C ASN A 999 34.04 9.34 -14.41
N LEU A 1000 35.34 9.59 -14.60
CA LEU A 1000 36.21 8.73 -15.43
C LEU A 1000 36.45 7.34 -14.80
N LYS A 1001 36.47 7.24 -13.46
CA LYS A 1001 36.62 5.95 -12.76
C LYS A 1001 35.32 5.15 -12.84
N LEU A 1002 34.19 5.81 -12.67
CA LEU A 1002 32.86 5.20 -12.80
C LEU A 1002 32.58 4.70 -14.23
N GLU A 1003 32.93 5.48 -15.25
CA GLU A 1003 32.86 5.08 -16.67
C GLU A 1003 33.72 3.81 -16.95
N THR A 1004 34.93 3.77 -16.39
CA THR A 1004 35.83 2.60 -16.51
C THR A 1004 35.27 1.38 -15.77
N ALA A 1005 34.72 1.56 -14.57
CA ALA A 1005 34.11 0.48 -13.79
C ALA A 1005 32.86 -0.08 -14.47
N ALA A 1006 32.00 0.79 -15.01
CA ALA A 1006 30.80 0.41 -15.76
C ALA A 1006 31.14 -0.44 -17.00
N LEU A 1007 32.13 -0.01 -17.80
CA LEU A 1007 32.61 -0.78 -18.95
C LEU A 1007 33.22 -2.14 -18.55
N THR A 1008 33.98 -2.16 -17.45
CA THR A 1008 34.62 -3.39 -16.92
C THR A 1008 33.59 -4.41 -16.44
N LEU A 1009 32.46 -3.95 -15.89
CA LEU A 1009 31.44 -4.79 -15.27
C LEU A 1009 30.24 -5.10 -16.18
N THR A 1010 30.01 -4.34 -17.26
CA THR A 1010 28.79 -4.45 -18.10
C THR A 1010 29.02 -4.48 -19.63
N GLY A 1011 30.26 -4.35 -20.09
CA GLY A 1011 30.64 -4.47 -21.51
C GLY A 1011 30.12 -3.35 -22.43
N GLU A 1012 30.37 -3.49 -23.74
CA GLU A 1012 29.92 -2.53 -24.76
C GLU A 1012 28.41 -2.65 -25.06
N ALA A 1013 27.83 -1.59 -25.65
CA ALA A 1013 26.41 -1.54 -25.99
C ALA A 1013 26.05 -2.48 -27.16
N GLY A 1014 24.89 -3.13 -27.06
CA GLY A 1014 24.32 -4.01 -28.09
C GLY A 1014 23.39 -3.25 -29.04
N ASP A 1015 22.49 -3.97 -29.71
CA ASP A 1015 21.45 -3.36 -30.54
C ASP A 1015 20.39 -2.67 -29.67
N MET A 1016 20.29 -1.34 -29.78
CA MET A 1016 19.38 -0.50 -29.00
C MET A 1016 18.03 -0.24 -29.70
N SER A 1017 17.76 -0.91 -30.84
CA SER A 1017 16.56 -0.64 -31.66
C SER A 1017 15.25 -1.22 -31.08
N ASP A 1018 15.32 -2.11 -30.09
CA ASP A 1018 14.14 -2.78 -29.52
C ASP A 1018 13.23 -1.83 -28.70
N PRO A 1019 11.89 -1.83 -28.89
CA PRO A 1019 10.95 -0.99 -28.14
C PRO A 1019 11.01 -1.11 -26.61
N LYS A 1020 11.39 -2.28 -26.07
CA LYS A 1020 11.58 -2.53 -24.63
C LYS A 1020 12.75 -1.68 -24.11
N VAL A 1021 13.87 -1.67 -24.85
CA VAL A 1021 15.05 -0.84 -24.57
C VAL A 1021 14.74 0.65 -24.75
N GLN A 1022 14.04 1.04 -25.82
CA GLN A 1022 13.65 2.44 -26.06
C GLN A 1022 12.71 3.03 -25.00
N ALA A 1023 11.90 2.21 -24.34
CA ALA A 1023 10.98 2.66 -23.30
C ALA A 1023 11.57 2.61 -21.89
N ALA A 1024 12.48 1.66 -21.59
CA ALA A 1024 13.35 1.76 -20.41
C ALA A 1024 14.17 3.06 -20.45
N ARG A 1025 14.71 3.40 -21.63
CA ARG A 1025 15.33 4.69 -21.94
C ARG A 1025 14.36 5.88 -21.78
N ALA A 1026 13.10 5.76 -22.18
CA ALA A 1026 12.12 6.83 -22.00
C ALA A 1026 11.80 7.11 -20.52
N LEU A 1027 11.91 6.10 -19.64
CA LEU A 1027 11.74 6.26 -18.19
C LEU A 1027 12.98 6.89 -17.53
N SER A 1028 14.20 6.55 -17.96
CA SER A 1028 15.43 7.12 -17.39
C SER A 1028 15.64 8.61 -17.70
N PHE A 1029 14.91 9.18 -18.66
CA PHE A 1029 14.80 10.64 -18.81
C PHE A 1029 14.24 11.35 -17.56
N SER A 1030 13.52 10.64 -16.67
CA SER A 1030 13.11 11.19 -15.37
C SER A 1030 14.32 11.61 -14.53
N SER A 1031 15.36 10.78 -14.50
CA SER A 1031 16.64 11.02 -13.83
C SER A 1031 17.43 12.17 -14.50
N VAL A 1032 17.25 12.34 -15.81
CA VAL A 1032 17.82 13.47 -16.57
C VAL A 1032 17.14 14.79 -16.18
N TYR A 1033 15.80 14.85 -16.11
CA TYR A 1033 15.07 16.04 -15.66
C TYR A 1033 15.37 16.39 -14.19
N GLU A 1034 15.53 15.39 -13.32
CA GLU A 1034 16.04 15.53 -11.96
C GLU A 1034 17.45 16.15 -11.93
N GLY A 1035 18.37 15.64 -12.73
CA GLY A 1035 19.75 16.13 -12.82
C GLY A 1035 19.84 17.57 -13.31
N ILE A 1036 19.10 17.91 -14.36
CA ILE A 1036 19.04 19.27 -14.93
C ILE A 1036 18.49 20.26 -13.89
N ALA A 1037 17.47 19.89 -13.11
CA ALA A 1037 16.97 20.75 -12.04
C ALA A 1037 17.98 20.92 -10.89
N ARG A 1038 18.84 19.93 -10.63
CA ARG A 1038 19.90 20.02 -9.60
C ARG A 1038 21.08 20.89 -10.04
N GLN A 1039 21.41 20.91 -11.34
CA GLN A 1039 22.51 21.70 -11.93
C GLN A 1039 22.12 22.28 -13.30
N PRO A 1040 21.32 23.36 -13.35
CA PRO A 1040 20.89 23.98 -14.61
C PRO A 1040 22.06 24.43 -15.51
N GLU A 1041 23.19 24.83 -14.91
CA GLU A 1041 24.43 25.21 -15.58
C GLU A 1041 25.21 24.03 -16.20
N ALA A 1042 24.80 22.79 -15.91
CA ALA A 1042 25.38 21.57 -16.47
C ALA A 1042 24.51 20.92 -17.56
N ILE A 1043 23.36 21.52 -17.90
CA ILE A 1043 22.32 20.97 -18.80
C ILE A 1043 22.89 20.30 -20.07
N ASP A 1044 23.73 20.99 -20.84
CA ASP A 1044 24.28 20.47 -22.10
C ASP A 1044 25.20 19.24 -21.90
N LYS A 1045 25.84 19.13 -20.72
CA LYS A 1045 26.66 17.95 -20.37
C LYS A 1045 25.81 16.78 -19.91
N ILE A 1046 24.74 17.05 -19.16
CA ILE A 1046 23.81 16.03 -18.68
C ILE A 1046 23.05 15.45 -19.88
N VAL A 1047 22.52 16.29 -20.76
CA VAL A 1047 21.87 15.87 -22.03
C VAL A 1047 22.89 15.19 -22.95
N GLY A 1048 24.11 15.75 -23.11
CA GLY A 1048 25.15 15.14 -23.93
C GLY A 1048 25.63 13.77 -23.43
N ALA A 1049 25.67 13.56 -22.11
CA ALA A 1049 25.93 12.24 -21.52
C ALA A 1049 24.74 11.28 -21.73
N ALA A 1050 23.51 11.77 -21.52
CA ALA A 1050 22.26 11.03 -21.73
C ALA A 1050 22.16 10.46 -23.16
N LEU A 1051 22.45 11.29 -24.17
CA LEU A 1051 22.46 10.87 -25.58
C LEU A 1051 23.54 9.81 -25.86
N LYS A 1052 24.71 9.90 -25.21
CA LYS A 1052 25.85 8.99 -25.43
C LYS A 1052 25.62 7.57 -24.94
N LEU A 1053 25.38 7.33 -23.66
CA LEU A 1053 25.20 5.95 -23.16
C LEU A 1053 23.85 5.35 -23.60
N THR A 1054 22.98 6.14 -24.26
CA THR A 1054 21.76 5.64 -24.89
C THR A 1054 21.82 5.55 -26.43
N GLY A 1055 22.99 5.80 -27.03
CA GLY A 1055 23.31 5.46 -28.42
C GLY A 1055 22.87 6.46 -29.50
N GLU A 1056 22.51 7.69 -29.14
CA GLU A 1056 21.83 8.65 -30.04
C GLU A 1056 22.75 9.80 -30.52
N GLU A 1057 24.00 9.50 -30.86
CA GLU A 1057 24.90 10.46 -31.54
C GLU A 1057 24.57 10.65 -33.06
N GLY A 1058 23.51 10.00 -33.56
CA GLY A 1058 23.09 10.03 -34.96
C GLY A 1058 21.80 10.83 -35.22
N ASP A 1059 21.87 11.82 -36.12
CA ASP A 1059 20.75 12.45 -36.83
C ASP A 1059 19.64 13.17 -36.04
N MET A 1060 19.96 13.79 -34.89
CA MET A 1060 19.21 14.97 -34.40
C MET A 1060 19.92 16.28 -34.71
N LEU A 1061 19.90 16.66 -35.99
CA LEU A 1061 20.26 18.00 -36.47
C LEU A 1061 19.04 18.72 -37.06
N LEU A 1062 18.35 19.51 -36.23
CA LEU A 1062 17.99 20.92 -36.47
C LEU A 1062 17.16 21.45 -35.27
N PRO A 1063 17.34 22.72 -34.86
CA PRO A 1063 16.70 23.23 -33.65
C PRO A 1063 15.24 23.64 -33.88
N ALA A 1064 14.42 23.49 -32.84
CA ALA A 1064 13.24 24.34 -32.67
C ALA A 1064 13.73 25.77 -32.40
N VAL A 1065 13.85 26.59 -33.46
CA VAL A 1065 14.20 28.00 -33.33
C VAL A 1065 13.03 28.71 -32.64
N PHE A 1066 13.24 29.08 -31.38
CA PHE A 1066 12.26 29.82 -30.57
C PHE A 1066 11.70 31.03 -31.35
N SER A 1067 10.39 31.21 -31.29
CA SER A 1067 9.71 32.30 -31.97
C SER A 1067 10.19 33.67 -31.47
N SER A 1068 10.43 34.59 -32.40
CA SER A 1068 10.72 36.02 -32.12
C SER A 1068 9.50 36.92 -32.33
N ASN A 1069 8.31 36.34 -32.59
CA ASN A 1069 7.06 37.06 -32.81
C ASN A 1069 6.49 37.62 -31.51
N LYS A 1070 6.06 38.88 -31.53
CA LYS A 1070 5.64 39.67 -30.36
C LYS A 1070 4.62 40.77 -30.74
N VAL A 1071 3.63 40.34 -31.52
CA VAL A 1071 2.52 41.16 -32.03
C VAL A 1071 1.32 41.04 -31.09
N ILE A 1072 0.60 42.14 -30.85
CA ILE A 1072 -0.80 42.15 -30.37
C ILE A 1072 -1.68 42.42 -31.58
N SER A 1073 -2.59 41.49 -31.93
CA SER A 1073 -3.43 41.58 -33.13
C SER A 1073 -4.84 42.11 -32.87
N GLU A 1074 -5.32 42.00 -31.63
CA GLU A 1074 -6.65 42.45 -31.20
C GLU A 1074 -6.56 42.99 -29.77
N PHE A 1075 -7.34 44.02 -29.43
CA PHE A 1075 -7.38 44.60 -28.07
C PHE A 1075 -8.75 45.27 -27.83
N SER A 1076 -9.34 45.07 -26.65
CA SER A 1076 -10.66 45.63 -26.27
C SER A 1076 -10.83 45.73 -24.75
N LEU A 1077 -11.84 46.48 -24.29
CA LEU A 1077 -12.17 46.62 -22.86
C LEU A 1077 -13.43 45.81 -22.51
N HIS A 1078 -13.22 44.60 -21.96
CA HIS A 1078 -14.23 43.55 -21.73
C HIS A 1078 -15.41 43.96 -20.82
N GLN A 1079 -15.25 45.03 -20.03
CA GLN A 1079 -16.23 45.45 -19.00
C GLN A 1079 -17.17 46.58 -19.44
N LEU A 1080 -17.14 46.96 -20.72
CA LEU A 1080 -18.01 47.99 -21.29
C LEU A 1080 -19.10 47.33 -22.17
N ASP A 1081 -20.32 47.90 -22.16
CA ASP A 1081 -21.44 47.47 -23.02
C ASP A 1081 -21.95 48.68 -23.83
N PRO A 1082 -21.80 48.70 -25.17
CA PRO A 1082 -21.07 47.71 -25.97
C PRO A 1082 -19.56 47.70 -25.68
N SER A 1083 -18.90 46.57 -25.95
CA SER A 1083 -17.44 46.45 -25.78
C SER A 1083 -16.70 47.42 -26.70
N VAL A 1084 -15.74 48.15 -26.14
CA VAL A 1084 -14.91 49.12 -26.87
C VAL A 1084 -13.67 48.42 -27.39
N ILE A 1085 -13.54 48.35 -28.71
CA ILE A 1085 -12.41 47.77 -29.43
C ILE A 1085 -11.38 48.87 -29.72
N GLY A 1086 -10.10 48.56 -29.49
CA GLY A 1086 -8.99 49.48 -29.72
C GLY A 1086 -8.49 49.47 -31.16
N THR A 1087 -8.03 50.63 -31.63
CA THR A 1087 -7.27 50.75 -32.88
C THR A 1087 -5.79 50.51 -32.58
N ILE A 1088 -5.20 49.51 -33.23
CA ILE A 1088 -3.79 49.13 -33.05
C ILE A 1088 -2.96 49.73 -34.20
N ASP A 1089 -1.94 50.53 -33.85
CA ASP A 1089 -0.87 50.93 -34.75
C ASP A 1089 0.36 50.04 -34.49
N GLU A 1090 0.56 49.09 -35.40
CA GLU A 1090 1.62 48.07 -35.33
C GLU A 1090 3.02 48.63 -35.70
N ASP A 1091 3.10 49.75 -36.42
CA ASP A 1091 4.36 50.41 -36.76
C ASP A 1091 4.87 51.28 -35.59
N ASN A 1092 3.97 52.01 -34.92
CA ASN A 1092 4.28 52.89 -33.79
C ASN A 1092 4.16 52.23 -32.41
N LYS A 1093 3.63 50.99 -32.33
CA LYS A 1093 3.35 50.26 -31.08
C LYS A 1093 2.44 51.04 -30.13
N THR A 1094 1.32 51.55 -30.66
CA THR A 1094 0.30 52.23 -29.86
C THR A 1094 -1.07 51.58 -30.04
N ILE A 1095 -1.89 51.58 -28.99
CA ILE A 1095 -3.26 51.11 -29.02
C ILE A 1095 -4.16 52.21 -28.45
N GLU A 1096 -5.09 52.72 -29.24
CA GLU A 1096 -6.00 53.79 -28.83
C GLU A 1096 -7.44 53.29 -28.72
N LEU A 1097 -8.11 53.59 -27.60
CA LEU A 1097 -9.52 53.30 -27.37
C LEU A 1097 -10.27 54.59 -27.06
N ILE A 1098 -11.47 54.75 -27.63
CA ILE A 1098 -12.34 55.90 -27.37
C ILE A 1098 -13.58 55.41 -26.60
N VAL A 1099 -13.84 55.98 -25.42
CA VAL A 1099 -14.94 55.59 -24.54
C VAL A 1099 -15.93 56.74 -24.28
N PRO A 1100 -17.21 56.46 -23.96
CA PRO A 1100 -18.19 57.51 -23.68
C PRO A 1100 -17.78 58.42 -22.52
N LEU A 1101 -18.10 59.71 -22.66
CA LEU A 1101 -17.76 60.76 -21.69
C LEU A 1101 -18.24 60.41 -20.27
N GLY A 1102 -17.31 60.32 -19.32
CA GLY A 1102 -17.60 59.96 -17.92
C GLY A 1102 -17.40 58.47 -17.58
N THR A 1103 -16.98 57.64 -18.52
CA THR A 1103 -16.47 56.28 -18.25
C THR A 1103 -15.35 56.30 -17.21
N LYS A 1104 -15.39 55.38 -16.24
CA LYS A 1104 -14.40 55.29 -15.16
C LYS A 1104 -13.19 54.46 -15.62
N LEU A 1105 -12.08 55.13 -15.92
CA LEU A 1105 -10.86 54.50 -16.46
C LEU A 1105 -10.03 53.71 -15.44
N THR A 1106 -10.19 54.02 -14.15
CA THR A 1106 -9.58 53.26 -13.07
C THR A 1106 -10.28 51.90 -12.94
N TRP A 1107 -9.53 50.78 -12.89
CA TRP A 1107 -10.02 49.42 -12.58
C TRP A 1107 -10.72 48.67 -13.74
N LEU A 1108 -10.28 48.89 -14.99
CA LEU A 1108 -10.80 48.19 -16.18
C LEU A 1108 -9.94 46.97 -16.55
N CYS A 1109 -10.55 45.99 -17.23
CA CYS A 1109 -9.87 44.81 -17.77
C CYS A 1109 -9.83 44.83 -19.31
N ALA A 1110 -8.71 44.40 -19.90
CA ALA A 1110 -8.51 44.36 -21.34
C ALA A 1110 -8.44 42.92 -21.88
N GLU A 1111 -9.25 42.61 -22.90
CA GLU A 1111 -9.23 41.33 -23.63
C GLU A 1111 -8.54 41.54 -24.98
N PHE A 1112 -7.49 40.75 -25.25
CA PHE A 1112 -6.56 40.94 -26.36
C PHE A 1112 -6.04 39.60 -26.90
N THR A 1113 -5.51 39.61 -28.12
CA THR A 1113 -4.92 38.46 -28.80
C THR A 1113 -3.46 38.76 -29.16
N ASN A 1114 -2.54 37.87 -28.82
CA ASN A 1114 -1.09 38.04 -29.04
C ASN A 1114 -0.45 36.84 -29.77
N SER A 1115 0.83 36.97 -30.14
CA SER A 1115 1.57 35.95 -30.91
C SER A 1115 1.73 34.61 -30.16
N GLU A 1116 1.60 33.49 -30.87
CA GLU A 1116 1.79 32.13 -30.31
C GLU A 1116 3.14 32.02 -29.57
N GLY A 1117 3.10 31.50 -28.34
CA GLY A 1117 4.27 31.32 -27.48
C GLY A 1117 4.79 32.60 -26.78
N SER A 1118 4.21 33.77 -27.08
CA SER A 1118 4.57 35.03 -26.39
C SER A 1118 3.73 35.28 -25.13
N THR A 1119 4.29 35.97 -24.14
CA THR A 1119 3.58 36.45 -22.94
C THR A 1119 3.43 37.97 -22.98
N VAL A 1120 2.42 38.52 -22.30
CA VAL A 1120 2.17 39.97 -22.26
C VAL A 1120 2.12 40.45 -20.81
N THR A 1121 2.86 41.51 -20.47
CA THR A 1121 3.02 42.00 -19.09
C THR A 1121 2.78 43.50 -18.97
N VAL A 1122 2.24 43.96 -17.84
CA VAL A 1122 2.15 45.38 -17.44
C VAL A 1122 2.80 45.51 -16.07
N ASN A 1123 3.74 46.44 -15.90
CA ASN A 1123 4.52 46.62 -14.67
C ASN A 1123 5.13 45.30 -14.11
N GLY A 1124 5.56 44.41 -15.02
CA GLY A 1124 6.12 43.09 -14.67
C GLY A 1124 5.10 42.02 -14.26
N ARG A 1125 3.79 42.27 -14.39
CA ARG A 1125 2.74 41.28 -14.13
C ARG A 1125 2.09 40.82 -15.43
N THR A 1126 1.98 39.51 -15.65
CA THR A 1126 1.31 38.93 -16.82
C THR A 1126 -0.15 39.38 -16.90
N GLN A 1127 -0.65 39.54 -18.13
CA GLN A 1127 -1.95 40.11 -18.43
C GLN A 1127 -2.90 39.08 -19.02
N SER A 1128 -4.15 39.11 -18.57
CA SER A 1128 -5.26 38.37 -19.15
C SER A 1128 -6.49 39.27 -19.21
N LYS A 1129 -7.60 38.77 -19.75
CA LYS A 1129 -8.90 39.46 -19.76
C LYS A 1129 -9.51 39.75 -18.38
N TRP A 1130 -8.88 39.26 -17.31
CA TRP A 1130 -9.26 39.55 -15.93
C TRP A 1130 -8.27 40.48 -15.20
N SER A 1131 -7.10 40.76 -15.80
CA SER A 1131 -6.11 41.69 -15.23
C SER A 1131 -6.66 43.11 -15.22
N ARG A 1132 -6.65 43.74 -14.04
CA ARG A 1132 -7.20 45.08 -13.80
C ARG A 1132 -6.11 46.13 -13.84
N ASN A 1133 -6.23 47.10 -14.74
CA ASN A 1133 -5.33 48.23 -14.85
C ASN A 1133 -6.06 49.55 -14.58
N ASP A 1134 -5.27 50.61 -14.43
CA ASP A 1134 -5.75 51.98 -14.37
C ASP A 1134 -5.33 52.69 -15.66
N PHE A 1135 -6.31 53.11 -16.46
CA PHE A 1135 -6.09 53.76 -17.76
C PHE A 1135 -6.27 55.29 -17.69
N THR A 1136 -6.18 55.91 -16.51
CA THR A 1136 -6.18 57.39 -16.41
C THR A 1136 -4.92 58.03 -16.99
N ASP A 1137 -3.81 57.30 -17.00
CA ASP A 1137 -2.59 57.58 -17.76
C ASP A 1137 -2.34 56.41 -18.74
N PRO A 1138 -1.55 56.58 -19.82
CA PRO A 1138 -1.24 55.50 -20.76
C PRO A 1138 -0.52 54.31 -20.10
N VAL A 1139 -0.88 53.09 -20.51
CA VAL A 1139 -0.42 51.83 -19.89
C VAL A 1139 0.52 51.06 -20.83
N GLU A 1140 1.70 50.69 -20.35
CA GLU A 1140 2.70 49.95 -21.13
C GLU A 1140 2.50 48.42 -21.03
N TYR A 1141 2.07 47.81 -22.15
CA TYR A 1141 1.92 46.37 -22.34
C TYR A 1141 3.17 45.79 -23.05
N THR A 1142 4.06 45.15 -22.30
CA THR A 1142 5.29 44.54 -22.83
C THR A 1142 5.07 43.08 -23.21
N VAL A 1143 5.16 42.79 -24.50
CA VAL A 1143 5.11 41.44 -25.08
C VAL A 1143 6.53 40.85 -25.11
N SER A 1144 6.68 39.61 -24.64
CA SER A 1144 7.94 38.86 -24.65
C SER A 1144 7.79 37.59 -25.50
N ALA A 1145 8.66 37.42 -26.49
CA ALA A 1145 8.66 36.25 -27.37
C ALA A 1145 9.44 35.07 -26.75
N GLU A 1146 9.31 33.85 -27.32
CA GLU A 1146 10.02 32.66 -26.83
C GLU A 1146 11.55 32.83 -26.83
N ASP A 1147 12.10 33.59 -27.79
CA ASP A 1147 13.54 33.91 -27.88
C ASP A 1147 14.03 34.93 -26.83
N ARG A 1148 13.17 35.31 -25.87
CA ARG A 1148 13.37 36.34 -24.83
C ARG A 1148 13.49 37.78 -25.36
N SER A 1149 13.24 38.04 -26.64
CA SER A 1149 13.16 39.41 -27.17
C SER A 1149 11.80 40.03 -26.86
N THR A 1150 11.77 41.33 -26.55
CA THR A 1150 10.58 42.04 -26.09
C THR A 1150 10.19 43.23 -26.99
N VAL A 1151 8.95 43.68 -26.88
CA VAL A 1151 8.47 44.96 -27.42
C VAL A 1151 7.30 45.47 -26.56
N THR A 1152 7.16 46.79 -26.43
CA THR A 1152 6.16 47.41 -25.56
C THR A 1152 5.16 48.20 -26.38
N TYR A 1153 3.87 47.99 -26.11
CA TYR A 1153 2.76 48.75 -26.68
C TYR A 1153 2.27 49.77 -25.65
N THR A 1154 2.10 51.03 -26.07
CA THR A 1154 1.50 52.07 -25.23
C THR A 1154 -0.01 52.12 -25.48
N VAL A 1155 -0.80 51.71 -24.49
CA VAL A 1155 -2.28 51.71 -24.55
C VAL A 1155 -2.81 53.01 -23.96
N SER A 1156 -3.58 53.77 -24.75
CA SER A 1156 -4.20 55.04 -24.34
C SER A 1156 -5.72 54.95 -24.45
N VAL A 1157 -6.44 55.50 -23.46
CA VAL A 1157 -7.91 55.57 -23.46
C VAL A 1157 -8.34 57.03 -23.43
N LEU A 1158 -9.11 57.44 -24.44
CA LEU A 1158 -9.61 58.79 -24.65
C LEU A 1158 -11.13 58.83 -24.49
N PHE A 1159 -11.70 60.02 -24.29
CA PHE A 1159 -13.15 60.22 -24.31
C PHE A 1159 -13.63 60.69 -25.70
N GLU A 1160 -14.89 60.38 -26.03
CA GLU A 1160 -15.59 61.00 -27.16
C GLU A 1160 -15.66 62.54 -27.02
N GLU A 1161 -15.47 63.27 -28.13
CA GLU A 1161 -15.54 64.77 -28.20
C GLU A 1161 -16.96 65.35 -28.23
#